data_AF-A0A420BI31-F1
#
_entry.id   AF-A0A420BI31-F1
#
_cell.length_a   1.000
_cell.length_b   1.000
_cell.length_c   1.000
_cell.angle_alpha   90.00
_cell.angle_beta   90.00
_cell.angle_gamma   90.00
#
_symmetry.space_group_name_H-M   'P 1'
#
loop_
_entity.id
_entity.type
_entity.pdbx_description
1 polymer ?
#
loop_
_entity_poly.entity_id
_entity_poly.type
_entity_poly.pdbx_seq_one_letter_code
_entity_poly.pdbx_strand_id
1 'polypeptide(L)'
;MSVLKKRPLEHLGYDFIPNEFLQEGQDEYSLRFQQNPRNDYRDLTTNEVQELIANGNWSSDWSKVKVSAIFDPKQIQGCKFYGLVRIGNLSPSYLEYRNLQLPIGLYHSTIISSDFGDDVAVHHIGYLSYFIVGNEVLLSQIKEMETGSTAKFGNGILRDGEESGKRIQLELCNENGARSVYPFDGMQAADVYLWTRNRQDRALQHRFEELTDQKFGTQRGYYSQIGDRCVIKNTFTIKNVKIGTDAYIKGVNKLKNVTVNSSQESYTQIGEGCELVNGIIGYGCRIFYGVKAVRFILASYSQLKYGARLINSYLGDNSTISCCEVLNSLIFPAHEQHHNNSFLCAALVMGQSNMAAGATVGSNHNSRAADGEIIAGRGFWPGLCVSLKHNSRFASYCLIVKGDFLHELDIQLPFTLVSNDVQHDRLVLIPGYWFMYNMYALVRNANKYEARDNRHFKNQYFEYDMLAPDTVNEMFSGMETLAFAVSESLQQEEDKTREERIVAGRALLANNIDLKDKTIVLSGAENSRRPTVIQKVGEAYHLYRSFIKYYGVLHLMDALEEGRSLDNIIESLAGEQRTNWENIGGQLIESTAFQIFLDDIKSKKIDSWDDIHEFYHERSKDYPLDKRKHALLSLIEILTLEGMEISRDKIVSLLDQALGHRIWIGEQIYKSRAKDYKNPFKNMVYANDEERDIVVGKLTENSFINQQQKELEIFKIRVANLKGQF
;
A
#
# COMPACT_ATOMS: atom_id res chain seq x y z
N MET A 1 -22.23 -31.41 13.67
CA MET A 1 -23.50 -31.98 13.18
C MET A 1 -24.30 -30.87 12.54
N SER A 2 -24.82 -31.05 11.32
CA SER A 2 -25.78 -30.08 10.74
C SER A 2 -27.16 -30.35 11.35
N VAL A 3 -27.68 -29.40 12.12
CA VAL A 3 -29.06 -29.46 12.62
C VAL A 3 -29.94 -28.73 11.61
N LEU A 4 -30.63 -29.48 10.75
CA LEU A 4 -31.65 -28.91 9.87
C LEU A 4 -32.86 -28.48 10.72
N LYS A 5 -33.23 -27.22 10.65
CA LYS A 5 -34.42 -26.68 11.34
C LYS A 5 -35.58 -26.61 10.35
N LYS A 6 -36.69 -27.28 10.67
CA LYS A 6 -37.94 -27.16 9.91
C LYS A 6 -38.77 -26.01 10.50
N ARG A 7 -39.16 -25.05 9.66
CA ARG A 7 -40.04 -23.93 10.02
C ARG A 7 -41.21 -23.84 9.03
N PRO A 8 -42.36 -23.24 9.41
CA PRO A 8 -43.44 -22.96 8.46
C PRO A 8 -42.97 -22.09 7.29
N LEU A 9 -43.55 -22.30 6.11
CA LEU A 9 -43.18 -21.57 4.89
C LEU A 9 -43.42 -20.06 5.01
N GLU A 10 -44.46 -19.66 5.74
CA GLU A 10 -44.84 -18.27 5.98
C GLU A 10 -43.80 -17.45 6.75
N HIS A 11 -42.87 -18.10 7.45
CA HIS A 11 -41.73 -17.43 8.10
C HIS A 11 -40.54 -17.19 7.15
N LEU A 12 -40.56 -17.72 5.91
CA LEU A 12 -39.46 -17.53 4.98
C LEU A 12 -39.38 -16.06 4.54
N GLY A 13 -38.24 -15.43 4.80
CA GLY A 13 -38.01 -14.01 4.55
C GLY A 13 -38.30 -13.07 5.73
N TYR A 14 -38.78 -13.60 6.84
CA TYR A 14 -39.04 -12.87 8.09
C TYR A 14 -38.14 -13.37 9.22
N ASP A 15 -38.23 -12.74 10.40
CA ASP A 15 -37.45 -13.06 11.58
C ASP A 15 -35.92 -13.01 11.30
N PHE A 16 -35.49 -12.09 10.43
CA PHE A 16 -34.08 -11.97 10.02
C PHE A 16 -33.18 -11.66 11.22
N ILE A 17 -33.68 -10.83 12.12
CA ILE A 17 -33.07 -10.49 13.41
C ILE A 17 -33.87 -11.23 14.49
N PRO A 18 -33.23 -12.06 15.34
CA PRO A 18 -33.90 -12.61 16.50
C PRO A 18 -34.43 -11.50 17.42
N ASN A 19 -35.64 -11.68 17.96
CA ASN A 19 -36.34 -10.65 18.73
C ASN A 19 -35.54 -10.09 19.91
N GLU A 20 -34.71 -10.91 20.55
CA GLU A 20 -33.84 -10.50 21.66
C GLU A 20 -32.76 -9.48 21.27
N PHE A 21 -32.49 -9.29 19.98
CA PHE A 21 -31.52 -8.32 19.46
C PHE A 21 -32.18 -7.11 18.78
N LEU A 22 -33.50 -7.00 18.82
CA LEU A 22 -34.22 -5.80 18.37
C LEU A 22 -34.24 -4.75 19.50
N GLN A 23 -33.96 -3.50 19.15
CA GLN A 23 -34.05 -2.38 20.09
C GLN A 23 -35.51 -1.92 20.27
N GLU A 24 -35.80 -1.26 21.37
CA GLU A 24 -37.14 -0.72 21.63
C GLU A 24 -37.57 0.25 20.52
N GLY A 25 -38.78 0.05 19.98
CA GLY A 25 -39.33 0.84 18.88
C GLY A 25 -38.77 0.49 17.49
N GLN A 26 -37.87 -0.49 17.37
CA GLN A 26 -37.35 -0.99 16.09
C GLN A 26 -37.93 -2.35 15.73
N ASP A 27 -37.94 -2.62 14.42
CA ASP A 27 -38.27 -3.91 13.81
C ASP A 27 -37.12 -4.42 12.93
N GLU A 28 -37.30 -5.58 12.30
CA GLU A 28 -36.28 -6.18 11.42
C GLU A 28 -35.95 -5.35 10.16
N TYR A 29 -36.76 -4.33 9.84
CA TYR A 29 -36.59 -3.48 8.66
C TYR A 29 -35.96 -2.12 8.97
N SER A 30 -35.85 -1.76 10.25
CA SER A 30 -35.40 -0.43 10.67
C SER A 30 -34.02 -0.06 10.10
N LEU A 31 -33.04 -0.97 10.18
CA LEU A 31 -31.72 -0.74 9.55
C LEU A 31 -31.76 -0.81 8.03
N ARG A 32 -32.57 -1.69 7.44
CA ARG A 32 -32.76 -1.77 5.98
C ARG A 32 -33.24 -0.42 5.43
N PHE A 33 -34.17 0.24 6.11
CA PHE A 33 -34.70 1.54 5.68
C PHE A 33 -33.74 2.70 5.96
N GLN A 34 -32.83 2.57 6.92
CA GLN A 34 -31.70 3.50 7.04
C GLN A 34 -30.70 3.31 5.90
N GLN A 35 -30.40 2.07 5.51
CA GLN A 35 -29.51 1.76 4.38
C GLN A 35 -30.12 2.16 3.02
N ASN A 36 -31.45 2.12 2.89
CA ASN A 36 -32.20 2.54 1.71
C ASN A 36 -33.49 3.29 2.12
N PRO A 37 -33.41 4.63 2.29
CA PRO A 37 -34.51 5.47 2.79
C PRO A 37 -35.61 5.75 1.76
N ARG A 38 -35.51 5.20 0.56
CA ARG A 38 -36.49 5.36 -0.51
C ARG A 38 -37.89 4.92 -0.06
N ASN A 39 -38.91 5.74 -0.34
CA ASN A 39 -40.27 5.58 0.20
C ASN A 39 -41.41 5.81 -0.82
N ASP A 40 -41.10 6.01 -2.10
CA ASP A 40 -42.03 6.19 -3.23
C ASP A 40 -42.66 4.87 -3.73
N TYR A 41 -42.71 3.85 -2.87
CA TYR A 41 -43.27 2.55 -3.20
C TYR A 41 -44.78 2.49 -2.91
N ARG A 42 -45.52 1.82 -3.78
CA ARG A 42 -46.96 1.55 -3.65
C ARG A 42 -47.27 0.05 -3.67
N ASP A 43 -48.49 -0.27 -3.30
CA ASP A 43 -49.06 -1.60 -3.49
C ASP A 43 -49.26 -1.94 -4.98
N LEU A 44 -49.17 -3.24 -5.27
CA LEU A 44 -49.61 -3.79 -6.54
C LEU A 44 -51.14 -3.68 -6.66
N THR A 45 -51.60 -3.29 -7.84
CA THR A 45 -53.01 -3.37 -8.20
C THR A 45 -53.41 -4.81 -8.47
N THR A 46 -54.71 -5.11 -8.41
CA THR A 46 -55.23 -6.46 -8.71
C THR A 46 -54.85 -6.94 -10.10
N ASN A 47 -54.85 -6.05 -11.10
CA ASN A 47 -54.47 -6.39 -12.47
C ASN A 47 -52.99 -6.76 -12.58
N GLU A 48 -52.11 -5.99 -11.94
CA GLU A 48 -50.66 -6.28 -11.91
C GLU A 48 -50.38 -7.63 -11.24
N VAL A 49 -51.09 -7.96 -10.15
CA VAL A 49 -50.95 -9.28 -9.50
C VAL A 49 -51.34 -10.42 -10.44
N GLN A 50 -52.45 -10.30 -11.17
CA GLN A 50 -52.88 -11.34 -12.12
C GLN A 50 -51.88 -11.52 -13.26
N GLU A 51 -51.32 -10.43 -13.79
CA GLU A 51 -50.32 -10.48 -14.84
C GLU A 51 -49.01 -11.11 -14.36
N LEU A 52 -48.55 -10.77 -13.14
CA LEU A 52 -47.39 -11.41 -12.52
C LEU A 52 -47.59 -12.92 -12.36
N ILE A 53 -48.77 -13.36 -11.91
CA ILE A 53 -49.09 -14.80 -11.80
C ILE A 53 -49.08 -15.46 -13.18
N ALA A 54 -49.67 -14.81 -14.20
CA ALA A 54 -49.68 -15.32 -15.57
C ALA A 54 -48.28 -15.45 -16.17
N ASN A 55 -47.35 -14.57 -15.79
CA ASN A 55 -45.92 -14.61 -16.16
C ASN A 55 -45.13 -15.68 -15.39
N GLY A 56 -45.80 -16.57 -14.64
CA GLY A 56 -45.19 -17.67 -13.91
C GLY A 56 -44.50 -17.24 -12.60
N ASN A 57 -44.82 -16.04 -12.10
CA ASN A 57 -44.30 -15.59 -10.81
C ASN A 57 -45.16 -16.11 -9.65
N TRP A 58 -44.55 -16.19 -8.47
CA TRP A 58 -45.22 -16.61 -7.25
C TRP A 58 -44.77 -15.77 -6.06
N SER A 59 -45.69 -15.46 -5.15
CA SER A 59 -45.38 -14.83 -3.86
C SER A 59 -46.13 -15.53 -2.73
N SER A 60 -45.53 -15.62 -1.55
CA SER A 60 -46.24 -16.05 -0.34
C SER A 60 -47.26 -15.01 0.12
N ASP A 61 -47.02 -13.73 -0.18
CA ASP A 61 -47.90 -12.60 0.15
C ASP A 61 -47.62 -11.45 -0.84
N TRP A 62 -48.57 -11.18 -1.75
CA TRP A 62 -48.43 -10.10 -2.73
C TRP A 62 -48.47 -8.70 -2.10
N SER A 63 -49.05 -8.54 -0.90
CA SER A 63 -49.06 -7.24 -0.20
C SER A 63 -47.65 -6.80 0.26
N LYS A 64 -46.70 -7.72 0.24
CA LYS A 64 -45.29 -7.52 0.61
C LYS A 64 -44.39 -7.28 -0.60
N VAL A 65 -44.93 -7.33 -1.81
CA VAL A 65 -44.25 -6.89 -3.02
C VAL A 65 -44.69 -5.46 -3.31
N LYS A 66 -43.78 -4.51 -3.15
CA LYS A 66 -44.01 -3.08 -3.38
C LYS A 66 -43.29 -2.63 -4.64
N VAL A 67 -43.91 -1.75 -5.40
CA VAL A 67 -43.39 -1.27 -6.69
C VAL A 67 -43.42 0.26 -6.74
N SER A 68 -42.59 0.89 -7.57
CA SER A 68 -42.66 2.34 -7.80
C SER A 68 -43.83 2.71 -8.73
N ALA A 69 -43.94 4.00 -9.08
CA ALA A 69 -44.97 4.48 -9.98
C ALA A 69 -44.84 3.92 -11.42
N ILE A 70 -43.61 3.80 -11.94
CA ILE A 70 -43.33 3.34 -13.30
C ILE A 70 -43.03 1.83 -13.25
N PHE A 71 -44.06 1.01 -13.41
CA PHE A 71 -43.95 -0.44 -13.27
C PHE A 71 -44.69 -1.16 -14.41
N ASP A 72 -43.97 -2.04 -15.13
CA ASP A 72 -44.53 -2.94 -16.14
C ASP A 72 -44.37 -4.40 -15.67
N PRO A 73 -45.48 -5.08 -15.28
CA PRO A 73 -45.48 -6.48 -14.86
C PRO A 73 -44.86 -7.46 -15.87
N LYS A 74 -44.81 -7.10 -17.16
CA LYS A 74 -44.23 -7.94 -18.23
C LYS A 74 -42.73 -8.12 -18.11
N GLN A 75 -42.06 -7.20 -17.41
CA GLN A 75 -40.63 -7.25 -17.13
C GLN A 75 -40.29 -8.21 -15.97
N ILE A 76 -41.25 -8.91 -15.39
CA ILE A 76 -41.01 -9.88 -14.32
C ILE A 76 -41.57 -11.24 -14.71
N GLN A 77 -40.70 -12.25 -14.81
CA GLN A 77 -41.07 -13.60 -15.27
C GLN A 77 -40.39 -14.72 -14.49
N GLY A 78 -41.15 -15.74 -14.10
CA GLY A 78 -40.63 -16.95 -13.46
C GLY A 78 -39.92 -16.73 -12.12
N CYS A 79 -40.23 -15.67 -11.39
CA CYS A 79 -39.63 -15.33 -10.09
C CYS A 79 -40.46 -15.85 -8.90
N LYS A 80 -39.79 -16.08 -7.77
CA LYS A 80 -40.43 -16.38 -6.48
C LYS A 80 -40.08 -15.33 -5.45
N PHE A 81 -41.10 -14.75 -4.79
CA PHE A 81 -40.94 -13.69 -3.81
C PHE A 81 -41.31 -14.18 -2.40
N TYR A 82 -40.47 -13.84 -1.42
CA TYR A 82 -40.68 -14.09 -0.01
C TYR A 82 -40.31 -12.85 0.81
N GLY A 83 -41.02 -12.61 1.91
CA GLY A 83 -40.81 -11.42 2.74
C GLY A 83 -41.11 -10.11 2.01
N LEU A 84 -40.59 -9.00 2.54
CA LEU A 84 -40.79 -7.66 1.96
C LEU A 84 -39.85 -7.43 0.77
N VAL A 85 -40.37 -7.32 -0.45
CA VAL A 85 -39.60 -7.03 -1.67
C VAL A 85 -40.02 -5.66 -2.21
N ARG A 86 -39.06 -4.77 -2.44
CA ARG A 86 -39.30 -3.42 -2.99
C ARG A 86 -38.61 -3.29 -4.34
N ILE A 87 -39.36 -2.92 -5.37
CA ILE A 87 -38.89 -2.86 -6.76
C ILE A 87 -39.07 -1.42 -7.27
N GLY A 88 -37.97 -0.82 -7.75
CA GLY A 88 -37.97 0.48 -8.40
C GLY A 88 -38.64 0.45 -9.77
N ASN A 89 -38.31 1.46 -10.59
CA ASN A 89 -38.85 1.58 -11.93
C ASN A 89 -38.41 0.39 -12.79
N LEU A 90 -39.33 -0.12 -13.63
CA LEU A 90 -39.02 -1.12 -14.66
C LEU A 90 -39.51 -0.63 -16.01
N SER A 91 -38.64 0.09 -16.71
CA SER A 91 -38.89 0.56 -18.07
C SER A 91 -38.76 -0.59 -19.08
N PRO A 92 -39.57 -0.64 -20.15
CA PRO A 92 -39.49 -1.68 -21.18
C PRO A 92 -38.30 -1.44 -22.14
N SER A 93 -37.08 -1.46 -21.59
CA SER A 93 -35.80 -1.27 -22.28
C SER A 93 -34.80 -2.35 -21.84
N TYR A 94 -33.54 -2.25 -22.26
CA TYR A 94 -32.48 -3.18 -21.89
C TYR A 94 -31.25 -2.43 -21.37
N LEU A 95 -30.50 -3.07 -20.47
CA LEU A 95 -29.16 -2.62 -20.11
C LEU A 95 -28.14 -3.26 -21.04
N GLU A 96 -27.17 -2.47 -21.47
CA GLU A 96 -26.05 -2.92 -22.30
C GLU A 96 -24.72 -2.63 -21.61
N TYR A 97 -23.90 -3.67 -21.47
CA TYR A 97 -22.51 -3.52 -21.07
C TYR A 97 -21.61 -4.33 -21.99
N ARG A 98 -20.85 -3.63 -22.84
CA ARG A 98 -20.11 -4.22 -23.96
C ARG A 98 -21.08 -5.04 -24.82
N ASN A 99 -20.76 -6.28 -25.15
CA ASN A 99 -21.62 -7.13 -25.99
C ASN A 99 -22.71 -7.89 -25.20
N LEU A 100 -22.92 -7.57 -23.91
CA LEU A 100 -23.97 -8.19 -23.11
C LEU A 100 -25.16 -7.24 -23.03
N GLN A 101 -26.28 -7.67 -23.59
CA GLN A 101 -27.55 -6.95 -23.59
C GLN A 101 -28.56 -7.80 -22.82
N LEU A 102 -29.17 -7.23 -21.78
CA LEU A 102 -30.20 -7.89 -20.98
C LEU A 102 -31.41 -6.99 -20.80
N PRO A 103 -32.63 -7.49 -21.05
CA PRO A 103 -33.86 -6.76 -20.72
C PRO A 103 -33.85 -6.32 -19.26
N ILE A 104 -34.31 -5.09 -19.02
CA ILE A 104 -34.62 -4.61 -17.67
C ILE A 104 -35.73 -5.49 -17.10
N GLY A 105 -35.65 -5.78 -15.80
CA GLY A 105 -36.60 -6.67 -15.13
C GLY A 105 -35.96 -7.77 -14.29
N LEU A 106 -36.83 -8.60 -13.72
CA LEU A 106 -36.48 -9.70 -12.83
C LEU A 106 -36.92 -11.03 -13.43
N TYR A 107 -35.95 -11.88 -13.78
CA TYR A 107 -36.19 -13.11 -14.54
C TYR A 107 -35.60 -14.34 -13.82
N HIS A 108 -36.42 -15.38 -13.68
CA HIS A 108 -36.03 -16.73 -13.24
C HIS A 108 -35.19 -16.77 -11.95
N SER A 109 -35.64 -16.07 -10.90
CA SER A 109 -34.89 -15.91 -9.64
C SER A 109 -35.76 -16.10 -8.41
N THR A 110 -35.18 -16.67 -7.34
CA THR A 110 -35.79 -16.65 -5.99
C THR A 110 -35.27 -15.43 -5.25
N ILE A 111 -36.18 -14.58 -4.79
CA ILE A 111 -35.91 -13.28 -4.18
C ILE A 111 -36.54 -13.24 -2.79
N ILE A 112 -35.73 -12.95 -1.78
CA ILE A 112 -36.16 -12.95 -0.38
C ILE A 112 -35.78 -11.60 0.24
N SER A 113 -36.76 -10.89 0.79
CA SER A 113 -36.60 -9.65 1.55
C SER A 113 -35.50 -8.73 1.00
N SER A 114 -35.70 -8.18 -0.20
CA SER A 114 -34.66 -7.40 -0.91
C SER A 114 -35.22 -6.16 -1.60
N ASP A 115 -34.34 -5.19 -1.86
CA ASP A 115 -34.62 -3.95 -2.58
C ASP A 115 -33.92 -3.94 -3.93
N PHE A 116 -34.62 -3.43 -4.94
CA PHE A 116 -34.08 -3.18 -6.27
C PHE A 116 -34.33 -1.71 -6.64
N GLY A 117 -33.27 -1.05 -7.11
CA GLY A 117 -33.34 0.30 -7.67
C GLY A 117 -34.04 0.34 -9.02
N ASP A 118 -33.95 1.48 -9.68
CA ASP A 118 -34.54 1.70 -10.99
C ASP A 118 -33.78 0.95 -12.08
N ASP A 119 -34.53 0.41 -13.04
CA ASP A 119 -34.04 -0.14 -14.31
C ASP A 119 -32.94 -1.20 -14.16
N VAL A 120 -33.08 -2.08 -13.16
CA VAL A 120 -32.19 -3.23 -12.94
C VAL A 120 -32.45 -4.35 -13.96
N ALA A 121 -31.41 -5.12 -14.30
CA ALA A 121 -31.52 -6.35 -15.08
C ALA A 121 -31.03 -7.54 -14.22
N VAL A 122 -31.95 -8.28 -13.61
CA VAL A 122 -31.66 -9.42 -12.71
C VAL A 122 -32.11 -10.73 -13.33
N HIS A 123 -31.16 -11.52 -13.81
CA HIS A 123 -31.41 -12.71 -14.64
C HIS A 123 -30.78 -13.97 -14.04
N HIS A 124 -31.59 -15.00 -13.79
CA HIS A 124 -31.14 -16.35 -13.47
C HIS A 124 -30.21 -16.46 -12.24
N ILE A 125 -30.51 -15.74 -11.16
CA ILE A 125 -29.71 -15.75 -9.93
C ILE A 125 -29.93 -17.03 -9.11
N GLY A 126 -31.04 -17.73 -9.30
CA GLY A 126 -31.36 -18.92 -8.49
C GLY A 126 -31.81 -18.57 -7.07
N TYR A 127 -30.98 -17.90 -6.26
CA TYR A 127 -31.30 -17.47 -4.88
C TYR A 127 -30.56 -16.17 -4.48
N LEU A 128 -31.34 -15.17 -4.05
CA LEU A 128 -30.90 -13.85 -3.60
C LEU A 128 -31.70 -13.45 -2.36
N SER A 129 -31.03 -13.19 -1.24
CA SER A 129 -31.69 -12.78 0.00
C SER A 129 -30.99 -11.65 0.76
N TYR A 130 -31.80 -10.71 1.25
CA TYR A 130 -31.37 -9.59 2.09
C TYR A 130 -30.29 -8.73 1.40
N PHE A 131 -30.61 -8.29 0.17
CA PHE A 131 -29.79 -7.37 -0.62
C PHE A 131 -30.52 -6.05 -0.87
N ILE A 132 -29.73 -4.98 -0.97
CA ILE A 132 -30.12 -3.70 -1.54
C ILE A 132 -29.32 -3.53 -2.83
N VAL A 133 -30.01 -3.57 -3.96
CA VAL A 133 -29.44 -3.41 -5.29
C VAL A 133 -29.74 -2.00 -5.79
N GLY A 134 -28.73 -1.25 -6.19
CA GLY A 134 -28.83 0.10 -6.72
C GLY A 134 -29.48 0.17 -8.10
N ASN A 135 -29.38 1.34 -8.73
CA ASN A 135 -29.97 1.63 -10.03
C ASN A 135 -29.11 1.09 -11.18
N GLU A 136 -29.74 0.71 -12.28
CA GLU A 136 -29.07 0.30 -13.53
C GLU A 136 -28.06 -0.84 -13.33
N VAL A 137 -28.34 -1.74 -12.37
CA VAL A 137 -27.46 -2.86 -12.05
C VAL A 137 -27.78 -4.06 -12.93
N LEU A 138 -26.73 -4.69 -13.48
CA LEU A 138 -26.82 -5.93 -14.25
C LEU A 138 -26.32 -7.11 -13.42
N LEU A 139 -27.23 -8.01 -13.03
CA LEU A 139 -26.95 -9.28 -12.39
C LEU A 139 -27.34 -10.44 -13.31
N SER A 140 -26.40 -11.32 -13.67
CA SER A 140 -26.69 -12.44 -14.59
C SER A 140 -25.98 -13.74 -14.21
N GLN A 141 -26.75 -14.82 -14.09
CA GLN A 141 -26.29 -16.20 -13.87
C GLN A 141 -25.34 -16.35 -12.67
N ILE A 142 -25.80 -15.95 -11.48
CA ILE A 142 -25.04 -16.12 -10.23
C ILE A 142 -25.79 -17.03 -9.27
N LYS A 143 -25.39 -18.30 -9.09
CA LYS A 143 -25.99 -19.22 -8.08
C LYS A 143 -24.98 -19.42 -6.95
N GLU A 144 -24.93 -18.59 -5.92
CA GLU A 144 -26.03 -18.22 -5.02
C GLU A 144 -25.56 -17.05 -4.12
N MET A 145 -26.49 -16.17 -3.72
CA MET A 145 -26.15 -15.01 -2.89
C MET A 145 -26.98 -14.96 -1.60
N GLU A 146 -26.34 -14.75 -0.46
CA GLU A 146 -27.05 -14.74 0.82
C GLU A 146 -26.37 -13.84 1.87
N THR A 147 -27.15 -13.03 2.58
CA THR A 147 -26.69 -12.18 3.69
C THR A 147 -27.21 -12.72 5.01
N GLY A 148 -26.35 -12.81 6.03
CA GLY A 148 -26.76 -13.12 7.40
C GLY A 148 -26.94 -11.85 8.24
N SER A 149 -27.80 -11.90 9.25
CA SER A 149 -28.03 -10.74 10.14
C SER A 149 -26.79 -10.34 10.96
N THR A 150 -25.75 -11.17 11.01
CA THR A 150 -24.44 -10.82 11.58
C THR A 150 -23.39 -10.42 10.52
N ALA A 151 -23.81 -9.97 9.33
CA ALA A 151 -22.89 -9.52 8.29
C ALA A 151 -21.98 -8.36 8.75
N LYS A 152 -20.72 -8.42 8.32
CA LYS A 152 -19.66 -7.45 8.70
C LYS A 152 -18.93 -6.85 7.50
N PHE A 153 -19.13 -7.41 6.30
CA PHE A 153 -18.55 -6.92 5.05
C PHE A 153 -17.01 -6.82 5.08
N GLY A 154 -16.36 -7.72 5.80
CA GLY A 154 -14.89 -7.72 5.95
C GLY A 154 -14.37 -6.93 7.16
N ASN A 155 -15.21 -6.11 7.79
CA ASN A 155 -14.84 -5.35 9.00
C ASN A 155 -14.62 -6.28 10.21
N GLY A 156 -13.60 -5.98 10.99
CA GLY A 156 -13.14 -6.69 12.18
C GLY A 156 -13.94 -6.36 13.43
N ILE A 157 -15.27 -6.31 13.31
CA ILE A 157 -16.21 -5.94 14.38
C ILE A 157 -16.95 -7.15 14.93
N LEU A 158 -17.66 -6.98 16.04
CA LEU A 158 -18.61 -7.94 16.59
C LEU A 158 -20.04 -7.41 16.48
N ARG A 159 -20.98 -8.31 16.19
CA ARG A 159 -22.41 -8.00 16.31
C ARG A 159 -22.93 -8.47 17.67
N ASP A 160 -23.99 -7.84 18.18
CA ASP A 160 -24.56 -8.12 19.50
C ASP A 160 -24.77 -9.62 19.70
N GLY A 161 -24.35 -10.21 20.82
CA GLY A 161 -24.50 -11.66 21.07
C GLY A 161 -23.57 -12.58 20.27
N GLU A 162 -22.58 -12.05 19.55
CA GLU A 162 -21.46 -12.85 19.03
C GLU A 162 -20.33 -12.99 20.05
N GLU A 163 -19.72 -14.17 20.09
CA GLU A 163 -18.53 -14.43 20.90
C GLU A 163 -17.29 -13.72 20.32
N SER A 164 -16.35 -13.34 21.19
CA SER A 164 -15.13 -12.62 20.81
C SER A 164 -14.29 -13.33 19.75
N GLY A 165 -14.25 -14.67 19.78
CA GLY A 165 -13.53 -15.49 18.80
C GLY A 165 -14.06 -15.41 17.36
N LYS A 166 -15.24 -14.81 17.14
CA LYS A 166 -15.78 -14.56 15.78
C LYS A 166 -15.30 -13.25 15.17
N ARG A 167 -14.51 -12.46 15.90
CA ARG A 167 -13.91 -11.24 15.36
C ARG A 167 -12.84 -11.60 14.35
N ILE A 168 -12.92 -10.97 13.18
CA ILE A 168 -11.89 -11.12 12.16
C ILE A 168 -10.73 -10.22 12.53
N GLN A 169 -9.52 -10.76 12.47
CA GLN A 169 -8.29 -10.02 12.66
C GLN A 169 -7.35 -10.32 11.50
N LEU A 170 -6.52 -9.35 11.12
CA LEU A 170 -5.39 -9.59 10.20
C LEU A 170 -4.13 -9.77 11.03
N GLU A 171 -3.53 -10.95 10.97
CA GLU A 171 -2.27 -11.27 11.65
C GLU A 171 -1.09 -10.80 10.79
N LEU A 172 -0.60 -9.58 11.03
CA LEU A 172 0.38 -8.92 10.15
C LEU A 172 1.79 -8.94 10.73
N CYS A 173 2.79 -8.81 9.87
CA CYS A 173 4.23 -8.76 10.17
C CYS A 173 4.82 -10.04 10.79
N ASN A 174 4.04 -10.85 11.50
CA ASN A 174 4.47 -12.10 12.10
C ASN A 174 3.36 -13.15 12.09
N GLU A 175 3.76 -14.39 12.35
CA GLU A 175 2.88 -15.56 12.23
C GLU A 175 2.32 -16.05 13.55
N ASN A 176 2.82 -15.53 14.68
CA ASN A 176 2.25 -15.81 16.00
C ASN A 176 0.99 -14.97 16.31
N GLY A 177 0.64 -14.01 15.45
CA GLY A 177 -0.57 -13.20 15.57
C GLY A 177 -0.51 -12.09 16.63
N ALA A 178 0.60 -11.91 17.35
CA ALA A 178 0.75 -10.88 18.38
C ALA A 178 0.72 -9.45 17.82
N ARG A 179 0.83 -9.31 16.49
CA ARG A 179 0.68 -8.06 15.74
C ARG A 179 -0.65 -7.98 14.98
N SER A 180 -1.69 -8.69 15.43
CA SER A 180 -3.01 -8.66 14.78
C SER A 180 -3.74 -7.31 14.88
N VAL A 181 -4.48 -6.96 13.83
CA VAL A 181 -5.25 -5.71 13.75
C VAL A 181 -6.70 -5.99 13.38
N TYR A 182 -7.62 -5.08 13.73
CA TYR A 182 -9.01 -5.18 13.30
C TYR A 182 -9.18 -4.45 11.96
N PRO A 183 -9.45 -5.17 10.85
CA PRO A 183 -9.66 -4.52 9.55
C PRO A 183 -10.90 -3.64 9.58
N PHE A 184 -10.87 -2.51 8.88
CA PHE A 184 -12.06 -1.70 8.68
C PHE A 184 -12.11 -1.00 7.32
N ASP A 185 -13.31 -0.78 6.79
CA ASP A 185 -13.54 -0.07 5.53
C ASP A 185 -13.01 1.36 5.64
N GLY A 186 -12.05 1.70 4.79
CA GLY A 186 -11.29 2.95 4.84
C GLY A 186 -9.91 2.86 5.52
N MET A 187 -9.50 1.69 6.03
CA MET A 187 -8.20 1.53 6.72
C MET A 187 -7.00 1.79 5.78
N GLN A 188 -6.13 2.71 6.19
CA GLN A 188 -4.93 3.13 5.47
C GLN A 188 -3.69 2.38 5.98
N ALA A 189 -2.61 2.36 5.19
CA ALA A 189 -1.37 1.68 5.56
C ALA A 189 -0.78 2.25 6.87
N ALA A 190 -0.96 3.55 7.09
CA ALA A 190 -0.58 4.25 8.31
C ALA A 190 -1.30 3.66 9.53
N ASP A 191 -2.63 3.52 9.47
CA ASP A 191 -3.45 2.94 10.55
C ASP A 191 -2.94 1.54 10.94
N VAL A 192 -2.69 0.72 9.93
CA VAL A 192 -2.19 -0.64 10.13
C VAL A 192 -0.82 -0.64 10.79
N TYR A 193 0.08 0.25 10.34
CA TYR A 193 1.40 0.40 10.94
C TYR A 193 1.27 0.78 12.42
N LEU A 194 0.42 1.75 12.77
CA LEU A 194 0.18 2.16 14.17
C LEU A 194 -0.22 0.99 15.06
N TRP A 195 -1.19 0.20 14.62
CA TRP A 195 -1.65 -0.96 15.35
C TRP A 195 -0.56 -2.01 15.52
N THR A 196 0.14 -2.36 14.42
CA THR A 196 1.17 -3.40 14.46
C THR A 196 2.37 -3.02 15.34
N ARG A 197 2.56 -1.73 15.60
CA ARG A 197 3.58 -1.16 16.49
C ARG A 197 3.01 -0.85 17.87
N ASN A 198 3.85 -0.37 18.77
CA ASN A 198 3.46 0.07 20.12
C ASN A 198 2.66 -0.97 20.93
N ARG A 199 2.95 -2.27 20.75
CA ARG A 199 2.21 -3.37 21.41
C ARG A 199 2.34 -3.37 22.93
N GLN A 200 3.39 -2.74 23.45
CA GLN A 200 3.59 -2.49 24.87
C GLN A 200 2.63 -1.42 25.43
N ASP A 201 2.15 -0.47 24.60
CA ASP A 201 1.25 0.60 25.02
C ASP A 201 -0.21 0.11 25.00
N ARG A 202 -0.62 -0.54 26.09
CA ARG A 202 -1.96 -1.13 26.21
C ARG A 202 -3.08 -0.08 26.12
N ALA A 203 -2.83 1.14 26.57
CA ALA A 203 -3.82 2.21 26.48
C ALA A 203 -4.08 2.57 25.02
N LEU A 204 -3.02 2.78 24.23
CA LEU A 204 -3.15 3.05 22.80
C LEU A 204 -3.81 1.89 22.05
N GLN A 205 -3.44 0.65 22.35
CA GLN A 205 -4.04 -0.53 21.70
C GLN A 205 -5.55 -0.62 21.97
N HIS A 206 -5.98 -0.42 23.22
CA HIS A 206 -7.40 -0.39 23.58
C HIS A 206 -8.16 0.74 22.88
N ARG A 207 -7.54 1.92 22.75
CA ARG A 207 -8.12 3.04 22.01
C ARG A 207 -8.41 2.66 20.56
N PHE A 208 -7.49 1.98 19.89
CA PHE A 208 -7.74 1.55 18.51
C PHE A 208 -8.91 0.56 18.38
N GLU A 209 -9.09 -0.34 19.35
CA GLU A 209 -10.25 -1.23 19.41
C GLU A 209 -11.55 -0.43 19.55
N GLU A 210 -11.60 0.52 20.49
CA GLU A 210 -12.75 1.40 20.72
C GLU A 210 -13.11 2.19 19.45
N LEU A 211 -12.13 2.84 18.80
CA LEU A 211 -12.34 3.62 17.57
C LEU A 211 -12.94 2.77 16.44
N THR A 212 -12.51 1.50 16.34
CA THR A 212 -12.99 0.59 15.30
C THR A 212 -14.41 0.11 15.57
N ASP A 213 -14.74 -0.20 16.82
CA ASP A 213 -16.10 -0.61 17.20
C ASP A 213 -17.10 0.55 17.08
N GLN A 214 -16.69 1.77 17.45
CA GLN A 214 -17.50 2.98 17.29
C GLN A 214 -17.87 3.26 15.84
N LYS A 215 -16.98 3.00 14.87
CA LYS A 215 -17.20 3.34 13.45
C LYS A 215 -18.35 2.56 12.78
N PHE A 216 -18.64 1.33 13.20
CA PHE A 216 -19.62 0.46 12.50
C PHE A 216 -20.77 -0.06 13.39
N GLY A 217 -20.69 0.16 14.70
CA GLY A 217 -21.69 -0.29 15.68
C GLY A 217 -21.83 -1.81 15.79
N THR A 218 -22.62 -2.25 16.77
CA THR A 218 -22.81 -3.67 17.09
C THR A 218 -24.13 -4.26 16.59
N GLN A 219 -25.03 -3.43 16.07
CA GLN A 219 -26.38 -3.83 15.67
C GLN A 219 -26.36 -4.90 14.56
N ARG A 220 -27.32 -5.82 14.64
CA ARG A 220 -27.57 -6.86 13.64
C ARG A 220 -28.56 -6.37 12.58
N GLY A 221 -28.54 -7.00 11.41
CA GLY A 221 -29.60 -6.83 10.42
C GLY A 221 -29.24 -6.00 9.19
N TYR A 222 -27.97 -5.64 9.02
CA TYR A 222 -27.50 -4.95 7.81
C TYR A 222 -27.62 -5.87 6.57
N TYR A 223 -28.21 -5.34 5.50
CA TYR A 223 -28.32 -6.00 4.21
C TYR A 223 -27.03 -5.82 3.42
N SER A 224 -26.71 -6.78 2.55
CA SER A 224 -25.63 -6.60 1.57
C SER A 224 -26.04 -5.53 0.56
N GLN A 225 -25.07 -4.75 0.09
CA GLN A 225 -25.32 -3.64 -0.82
C GLN A 225 -24.56 -3.84 -2.14
N ILE A 226 -25.23 -3.51 -3.24
CA ILE A 226 -24.64 -3.38 -4.57
C ILE A 226 -25.00 -1.98 -5.05
N GLY A 227 -23.99 -1.13 -5.27
CA GLY A 227 -24.17 0.22 -5.76
C GLY A 227 -24.65 0.29 -7.20
N ASP A 228 -24.89 1.50 -7.68
CA ASP A 228 -25.42 1.75 -9.01
C ASP A 228 -24.49 1.26 -10.12
N ARG A 229 -25.04 1.00 -11.31
CA ARG A 229 -24.32 0.69 -12.56
C ARG A 229 -23.31 -0.45 -12.44
N CYS A 230 -23.47 -1.32 -11.45
CA CYS A 230 -22.62 -2.48 -11.26
C CYS A 230 -22.96 -3.55 -12.30
N VAL A 231 -21.94 -4.29 -12.73
CA VAL A 231 -22.09 -5.42 -13.65
C VAL A 231 -21.47 -6.65 -13.00
N ILE A 232 -22.33 -7.58 -12.56
CA ILE A 232 -21.94 -8.82 -11.91
C ILE A 232 -22.49 -10.00 -12.71
N LYS A 233 -21.61 -10.83 -13.26
CA LYS A 233 -22.04 -11.93 -14.12
C LYS A 233 -21.22 -13.21 -14.00
N ASN A 234 -21.88 -14.33 -14.24
CA ASN A 234 -21.29 -15.67 -14.30
C ASN A 234 -20.47 -16.01 -13.04
N THR A 235 -20.95 -15.60 -11.87
CA THR A 235 -20.28 -15.78 -10.57
C THR A 235 -20.96 -16.93 -9.80
N PHE A 236 -20.33 -17.45 -8.75
CA PHE A 236 -20.95 -18.42 -7.84
C PHE A 236 -21.33 -17.76 -6.51
N THR A 237 -20.61 -18.03 -5.42
CA THR A 237 -21.02 -17.57 -4.08
C THR A 237 -20.73 -16.08 -3.88
N ILE A 238 -21.76 -15.28 -3.58
CA ILE A 238 -21.62 -13.89 -3.07
C ILE A 238 -22.34 -13.79 -1.72
N LYS A 239 -21.60 -13.59 -0.63
CA LYS A 239 -22.17 -13.63 0.73
C LYS A 239 -21.65 -12.51 1.59
N ASN A 240 -22.54 -11.77 2.26
CA ASN A 240 -22.20 -10.65 3.15
C ASN A 240 -21.25 -9.65 2.46
N VAL A 241 -21.73 -8.94 1.45
CA VAL A 241 -20.88 -8.01 0.66
C VAL A 241 -21.40 -6.59 0.68
N LYS A 242 -20.47 -5.64 0.57
CA LYS A 242 -20.76 -4.24 0.25
C LYS A 242 -19.97 -3.90 -1.00
N ILE A 243 -20.67 -3.67 -2.11
CA ILE A 243 -20.07 -3.41 -3.42
C ILE A 243 -20.43 -1.97 -3.82
N GLY A 244 -19.41 -1.13 -4.01
CA GLY A 244 -19.57 0.25 -4.46
C GLY A 244 -20.00 0.34 -5.92
N THR A 245 -20.40 1.55 -6.33
CA THR A 245 -20.94 1.84 -7.67
C THR A 245 -19.93 1.51 -8.80
N ASP A 246 -20.46 1.21 -9.98
CA ASP A 246 -19.71 0.98 -11.22
C ASP A 246 -18.73 -0.22 -11.18
N ALA A 247 -18.83 -1.09 -10.15
CA ALA A 247 -17.98 -2.25 -10.01
C ALA A 247 -18.22 -3.28 -11.13
N TYR A 248 -17.14 -3.89 -11.62
CA TYR A 248 -17.20 -4.95 -12.63
C TYR A 248 -16.70 -6.28 -12.07
N ILE A 249 -17.61 -7.25 -11.95
CA ILE A 249 -17.31 -8.56 -11.36
C ILE A 249 -17.74 -9.66 -12.33
N LYS A 250 -16.82 -10.53 -12.72
CA LYS A 250 -17.09 -11.61 -13.67
C LYS A 250 -16.40 -12.90 -13.25
N GLY A 251 -17.14 -14.02 -13.25
CA GLY A 251 -16.53 -15.35 -13.15
C GLY A 251 -15.96 -15.67 -11.77
N VAL A 252 -16.36 -14.95 -10.73
CA VAL A 252 -15.79 -15.13 -9.38
C VAL A 252 -16.31 -16.43 -8.79
N ASN A 253 -15.43 -17.21 -8.15
CA ASN A 253 -15.84 -18.45 -7.49
C ASN A 253 -16.47 -18.16 -6.12
N LYS A 254 -15.89 -17.22 -5.38
CA LYS A 254 -16.36 -16.87 -4.04
C LYS A 254 -15.99 -15.44 -3.67
N LEU A 255 -16.99 -14.66 -3.28
CA LEU A 255 -16.85 -13.37 -2.61
C LEU A 255 -17.60 -13.45 -1.28
N LYS A 256 -16.89 -13.57 -0.16
CA LYS A 256 -17.52 -13.81 1.15
C LYS A 256 -17.00 -12.86 2.21
N ASN A 257 -17.90 -12.08 2.80
CA ASN A 257 -17.59 -11.11 3.83
C ASN A 257 -16.52 -10.11 3.34
N VAL A 258 -16.86 -9.41 2.26
CA VAL A 258 -15.94 -8.51 1.55
C VAL A 258 -16.60 -7.17 1.27
N THR A 259 -15.84 -6.09 1.48
CA THR A 259 -16.15 -4.77 0.92
C THR A 259 -15.35 -4.58 -0.37
N VAL A 260 -16.03 -4.17 -1.44
CA VAL A 260 -15.46 -3.82 -2.74
C VAL A 260 -15.73 -2.34 -2.98
N ASN A 261 -14.75 -1.48 -2.67
CA ASN A 261 -14.85 -0.06 -2.95
C ASN A 261 -14.67 0.21 -4.44
N SER A 262 -15.59 0.97 -5.02
CA SER A 262 -15.65 1.28 -6.44
C SER A 262 -16.42 2.58 -6.63
N SER A 263 -15.97 3.38 -7.59
CA SER A 263 -16.66 4.61 -8.05
C SER A 263 -16.64 4.68 -9.58
N GLN A 264 -17.34 5.64 -10.16
CA GLN A 264 -17.32 5.86 -11.60
C GLN A 264 -15.91 6.18 -12.12
N GLU A 265 -15.16 7.01 -11.38
CA GLU A 265 -13.79 7.43 -11.72
C GLU A 265 -12.76 6.35 -11.38
N SER A 266 -12.98 5.61 -10.28
CA SER A 266 -12.05 4.60 -9.75
C SER A 266 -12.72 3.23 -9.65
N TYR A 267 -13.25 2.72 -10.77
CA TYR A 267 -14.00 1.47 -10.75
C TYR A 267 -13.10 0.25 -10.48
N THR A 268 -13.58 -0.65 -9.63
CA THR A 268 -12.86 -1.88 -9.24
C THR A 268 -13.30 -3.06 -10.09
N GLN A 269 -12.33 -3.91 -10.46
CA GLN A 269 -12.56 -5.07 -11.31
C GLN A 269 -12.11 -6.38 -10.65
N ILE A 270 -13.01 -7.37 -10.65
CA ILE A 270 -12.73 -8.73 -10.16
C ILE A 270 -13.09 -9.73 -11.25
N GLY A 271 -12.09 -10.48 -11.71
CA GLY A 271 -12.22 -11.44 -12.80
C GLY A 271 -12.31 -12.89 -12.36
N GLU A 272 -12.12 -13.75 -13.35
CA GLU A 272 -12.50 -15.16 -13.28
C GLU A 272 -11.66 -15.97 -12.28
N GLY A 273 -12.31 -16.94 -11.63
CA GLY A 273 -11.68 -17.93 -10.76
C GLY A 273 -11.25 -17.42 -9.39
N CYS A 274 -11.53 -16.16 -9.05
CA CYS A 274 -11.07 -15.58 -7.79
C CYS A 274 -11.86 -16.11 -6.58
N GLU A 275 -11.15 -16.27 -5.45
CA GLU A 275 -11.70 -16.64 -4.14
C GLU A 275 -11.26 -15.60 -3.10
N LEU A 276 -12.18 -14.74 -2.69
CA LEU A 276 -11.91 -13.59 -1.83
C LEU A 276 -12.77 -13.68 -0.56
N VAL A 277 -12.13 -13.80 0.60
CA VAL A 277 -12.81 -14.08 1.87
C VAL A 277 -12.28 -13.19 2.99
N ASN A 278 -13.18 -12.54 3.74
CA ASN A 278 -12.85 -11.67 4.87
C ASN A 278 -11.86 -10.57 4.47
N GLY A 279 -12.27 -9.66 3.59
CA GLY A 279 -11.33 -8.65 3.11
C GLY A 279 -11.98 -7.35 2.69
N ILE A 280 -11.13 -6.36 2.44
CA ILE A 280 -11.53 -5.03 2.00
C ILE A 280 -10.68 -4.69 0.78
N ILE A 281 -11.35 -4.23 -0.27
CA ILE A 281 -10.72 -3.89 -1.54
C ILE A 281 -10.96 -2.40 -1.77
N GLY A 282 -9.87 -1.65 -1.93
CA GLY A 282 -9.87 -0.23 -2.21
C GLY A 282 -10.30 0.10 -3.64
N TYR A 283 -10.34 1.40 -3.94
CA TYR A 283 -10.79 1.91 -5.23
C TYR A 283 -9.81 1.57 -6.36
N GLY A 284 -10.30 1.40 -7.60
CA GLY A 284 -9.46 1.17 -8.78
C GLY A 284 -8.69 -0.16 -8.79
N CYS A 285 -9.04 -1.11 -7.92
CA CYS A 285 -8.32 -2.37 -7.79
C CYS A 285 -8.57 -3.31 -8.98
N ARG A 286 -7.58 -4.15 -9.28
CA ARG A 286 -7.66 -5.16 -10.36
C ARG A 286 -7.26 -6.53 -9.86
N ILE A 287 -8.23 -7.45 -9.77
CA ILE A 287 -8.04 -8.79 -9.22
C ILE A 287 -8.44 -9.82 -10.27
N PHE A 288 -7.50 -10.59 -10.81
CA PHE A 288 -7.77 -11.43 -11.98
C PHE A 288 -7.06 -12.78 -11.95
N TYR A 289 -7.59 -13.72 -12.75
CA TYR A 289 -6.92 -14.98 -13.10
C TYR A 289 -6.67 -15.89 -11.90
N GLY A 290 -7.72 -16.22 -11.14
CA GLY A 290 -7.65 -17.28 -10.12
C GLY A 290 -6.99 -16.89 -8.79
N VAL A 291 -6.97 -15.60 -8.44
CA VAL A 291 -6.42 -15.10 -7.16
C VAL A 291 -7.13 -15.72 -5.97
N LYS A 292 -6.38 -16.02 -4.91
CA LYS A 292 -6.91 -16.46 -3.62
C LYS A 292 -6.49 -15.50 -2.52
N ALA A 293 -7.44 -14.83 -1.90
CA ALA A 293 -7.16 -13.89 -0.82
C ALA A 293 -8.05 -14.15 0.39
N VAL A 294 -7.44 -14.23 1.58
CA VAL A 294 -8.13 -14.55 2.84
C VAL A 294 -7.59 -13.66 3.96
N ARG A 295 -8.46 -12.93 4.67
CA ARG A 295 -8.06 -11.96 5.71
C ARG A 295 -7.08 -10.95 5.14
N PHE A 296 -7.57 -10.08 4.27
CA PHE A 296 -6.72 -9.22 3.46
C PHE A 296 -7.28 -7.82 3.31
N ILE A 297 -6.39 -6.86 3.10
CA ILE A 297 -6.75 -5.52 2.61
C ILE A 297 -5.92 -5.23 1.36
N LEU A 298 -6.61 -4.83 0.30
CA LEU A 298 -6.00 -4.21 -0.88
C LEU A 298 -6.27 -2.72 -0.83
N ALA A 299 -5.22 -1.91 -0.75
CA ALA A 299 -5.35 -0.46 -0.87
C ALA A 299 -5.60 -0.04 -2.33
N SER A 300 -5.79 1.26 -2.56
CA SER A 300 -6.30 1.75 -3.84
C SER A 300 -5.30 1.52 -4.98
N TYR A 301 -5.82 1.20 -6.17
CA TYR A 301 -5.06 0.94 -7.39
C TYR A 301 -4.09 -0.25 -7.31
N SER A 302 -4.24 -1.10 -6.29
CA SER A 302 -3.48 -2.33 -6.16
C SER A 302 -4.00 -3.44 -7.07
N GLN A 303 -3.09 -4.34 -7.44
CA GLN A 303 -3.36 -5.39 -8.41
C GLN A 303 -2.92 -6.76 -7.91
N LEU A 304 -3.82 -7.74 -7.96
CA LEU A 304 -3.53 -9.15 -7.72
C LEU A 304 -3.85 -9.94 -9.00
N LYS A 305 -2.89 -10.73 -9.49
CA LYS A 305 -3.07 -11.45 -10.75
C LYS A 305 -2.51 -12.87 -10.72
N TYR A 306 -2.98 -13.68 -11.67
CA TYR A 306 -2.37 -14.94 -12.10
C TYR A 306 -2.15 -15.95 -10.96
N GLY A 307 -3.18 -16.17 -10.15
CA GLY A 307 -3.14 -17.15 -9.06
C GLY A 307 -2.41 -16.70 -7.80
N ALA A 308 -2.08 -15.40 -7.69
CA ALA A 308 -1.48 -14.85 -6.48
C ALA A 308 -2.30 -15.20 -5.22
N ARG A 309 -1.59 -15.52 -4.14
CA ARG A 309 -2.14 -15.82 -2.82
C ARG A 309 -1.78 -14.72 -1.86
N LEU A 310 -2.80 -14.10 -1.26
CA LEU A 310 -2.63 -13.03 -0.27
C LEU A 310 -3.39 -13.40 1.01
N ILE A 311 -2.66 -13.78 2.06
CA ILE A 311 -3.26 -14.31 3.29
C ILE A 311 -2.78 -13.48 4.48
N ASN A 312 -3.69 -13.06 5.37
CA ASN A 312 -3.32 -12.27 6.55
C ASN A 312 -2.44 -11.07 6.20
N SER A 313 -2.76 -10.33 5.14
CA SER A 313 -1.82 -9.35 4.56
C SER A 313 -2.49 -8.07 4.10
N TYR A 314 -1.72 -6.98 4.17
CA TYR A 314 -2.08 -5.67 3.66
C TYR A 314 -1.19 -5.33 2.47
N LEU A 315 -1.79 -5.04 1.31
CA LEU A 315 -1.09 -4.59 0.11
C LEU A 315 -1.39 -3.12 -0.17
N GLY A 316 -0.42 -2.25 0.12
CA GLY A 316 -0.51 -0.80 -0.01
C GLY A 316 -0.65 -0.31 -1.44
N ASP A 317 -1.01 0.97 -1.59
CA ASP A 317 -1.50 1.54 -2.84
C ASP A 317 -0.54 1.38 -4.01
N ASN A 318 -1.10 1.34 -5.23
CA ASN A 318 -0.33 1.25 -6.48
C ASN A 318 0.62 0.04 -6.53
N SER A 319 0.36 -1.01 -5.75
CA SER A 319 1.22 -2.20 -5.70
C SER A 319 0.70 -3.30 -6.61
N THR A 320 1.60 -4.12 -7.13
CA THR A 320 1.26 -5.25 -8.01
C THR A 320 1.89 -6.53 -7.51
N ILE A 321 1.06 -7.55 -7.27
CA ILE A 321 1.49 -8.93 -7.03
C ILE A 321 0.91 -9.84 -8.11
N SER A 322 1.75 -10.67 -8.73
CA SER A 322 1.36 -11.62 -9.76
C SER A 322 1.99 -12.99 -9.50
N CYS A 323 1.19 -14.06 -9.52
CA CYS A 323 1.61 -15.45 -9.33
C CYS A 323 2.20 -15.85 -7.96
N CYS A 324 2.36 -14.94 -7.01
CA CYS A 324 3.19 -15.19 -5.81
C CYS A 324 2.39 -15.58 -4.58
N GLU A 325 3.08 -16.04 -3.55
CA GLU A 325 2.51 -16.30 -2.23
C GLU A 325 3.02 -15.28 -1.21
N VAL A 326 2.08 -14.54 -0.61
CA VAL A 326 2.33 -13.52 0.41
C VAL A 326 1.47 -13.82 1.64
N LEU A 327 2.12 -13.96 2.80
CA LEU A 327 1.46 -14.26 4.07
C LEU A 327 1.93 -13.32 5.17
N ASN A 328 1.02 -12.98 6.09
CA ASN A 328 1.33 -12.28 7.34
C ASN A 328 2.21 -11.03 7.12
N SER A 329 1.93 -10.26 6.07
CA SER A 329 2.81 -9.18 5.61
C SER A 329 2.08 -7.84 5.54
N LEU A 330 2.75 -6.80 6.03
CA LEU A 330 2.36 -5.40 5.86
C LEU A 330 3.25 -4.78 4.80
N ILE A 331 2.66 -4.42 3.66
CA ILE A 331 3.37 -3.89 2.50
C ILE A 331 2.86 -2.48 2.22
N PHE A 332 3.73 -1.50 2.31
CA PHE A 332 3.43 -0.09 1.99
C PHE A 332 3.40 0.14 0.46
N PRO A 333 2.96 1.32 0.00
CA PRO A 333 2.72 1.60 -1.42
C PRO A 333 3.88 1.33 -2.37
N ALA A 334 3.54 1.14 -3.65
CA ALA A 334 4.46 0.95 -4.77
C ALA A 334 5.36 -0.30 -4.66
N HIS A 335 4.78 -1.42 -4.22
CA HIS A 335 5.45 -2.73 -4.21
C HIS A 335 5.26 -3.49 -5.52
N GLU A 336 6.31 -4.15 -6.00
CA GLU A 336 6.30 -4.94 -7.23
C GLU A 336 6.82 -6.35 -7.01
N GLN A 337 5.99 -7.35 -7.33
CA GLN A 337 6.33 -8.76 -7.21
C GLN A 337 5.60 -9.58 -8.29
N HIS A 338 6.32 -10.18 -9.24
CA HIS A 338 5.70 -10.75 -10.46
C HIS A 338 5.91 -12.25 -10.69
N HIS A 339 6.77 -12.90 -9.92
CA HIS A 339 7.29 -14.22 -10.27
C HIS A 339 6.80 -15.30 -9.31
N ASN A 340 6.18 -16.35 -9.85
CA ASN A 340 5.56 -17.43 -9.09
C ASN A 340 6.47 -18.08 -8.02
N ASN A 341 7.78 -18.10 -8.27
CA ASN A 341 8.77 -18.67 -7.36
C ASN A 341 9.25 -17.70 -6.26
N SER A 342 8.58 -16.57 -6.05
CA SER A 342 8.90 -15.63 -4.96
C SER A 342 7.92 -15.74 -3.81
N PHE A 343 8.44 -15.69 -2.59
CA PHE A 343 7.70 -15.81 -1.34
C PHE A 343 8.02 -14.63 -0.42
N LEU A 344 6.98 -14.06 0.17
CA LEU A 344 7.10 -13.00 1.18
C LEU A 344 6.22 -13.36 2.39
N CYS A 345 6.86 -13.70 3.49
CA CYS A 345 6.20 -14.12 4.72
C CYS A 345 6.71 -13.29 5.90
N ALA A 346 5.87 -13.03 6.90
CA ALA A 346 6.27 -12.42 8.18
C ALA A 346 7.14 -11.15 7.99
N ALA A 347 6.62 -10.18 7.23
CA ALA A 347 7.39 -9.02 6.84
C ALA A 347 6.63 -7.69 7.00
N LEU A 348 7.35 -6.65 7.42
CA LEU A 348 7.04 -5.26 7.11
C LEU A 348 7.96 -4.80 5.97
N VAL A 349 7.37 -4.43 4.85
CA VAL A 349 8.09 -3.81 3.72
C VAL A 349 7.58 -2.40 3.49
N MET A 350 8.42 -1.40 3.77
CA MET A 350 8.05 0.02 3.83
C MET A 350 7.96 0.72 2.45
N GLY A 351 7.63 -0.05 1.40
CA GLY A 351 7.19 0.48 0.11
C GLY A 351 8.30 0.63 -0.91
N GLN A 352 7.95 1.07 -2.12
CA GLN A 352 8.88 1.24 -3.26
C GLN A 352 9.77 0.02 -3.51
N SER A 353 9.28 -1.17 -3.22
CA SER A 353 10.09 -2.38 -3.12
C SER A 353 9.91 -3.28 -4.35
N ASN A 354 10.91 -4.12 -4.59
CA ASN A 354 10.89 -5.05 -5.72
C ASN A 354 11.35 -6.44 -5.28
N MET A 355 10.47 -7.43 -5.39
CA MET A 355 10.81 -8.83 -5.09
C MET A 355 11.19 -9.54 -6.39
N ALA A 356 12.46 -9.92 -6.52
CA ALA A 356 12.93 -10.62 -7.71
C ALA A 356 12.49 -12.10 -7.73
N ALA A 357 12.60 -12.73 -8.91
CA ALA A 357 12.31 -14.15 -9.06
C ALA A 357 13.16 -15.02 -8.12
N GLY A 358 12.54 -16.01 -7.49
CA GLY A 358 13.20 -16.94 -6.59
C GLY A 358 13.54 -16.36 -5.21
N ALA A 359 13.22 -15.09 -4.94
CA ALA A 359 13.42 -14.51 -3.61
C ALA A 359 12.47 -15.16 -2.60
N THR A 360 13.01 -15.70 -1.52
CA THR A 360 12.22 -16.29 -0.43
C THR A 360 12.53 -15.54 0.87
N VAL A 361 11.67 -14.58 1.20
CA VAL A 361 11.88 -13.63 2.29
C VAL A 361 10.93 -13.93 3.44
N GLY A 362 11.50 -14.15 4.63
CA GLY A 362 10.80 -14.60 5.82
C GLY A 362 10.49 -16.11 5.81
N SER A 363 9.99 -16.61 6.95
CA SER A 363 9.58 -18.01 7.17
C SER A 363 8.87 -18.21 8.51
N ASN A 364 7.90 -19.12 8.55
CA ASN A 364 7.28 -19.70 9.76
C ASN A 364 7.94 -20.98 10.24
N HIS A 365 8.67 -21.67 9.38
CA HIS A 365 9.02 -23.07 9.56
C HIS A 365 10.53 -23.26 9.66
N ASN A 366 11.13 -22.65 10.70
CA ASN A 366 12.57 -22.75 10.98
C ASN A 366 12.89 -23.75 12.12
N SER A 367 11.95 -24.63 12.50
CA SER A 367 12.00 -25.58 13.62
C SER A 367 12.13 -24.98 15.03
N ARG A 368 12.26 -23.65 15.14
CA ARG A 368 12.11 -22.86 16.38
C ARG A 368 10.68 -22.30 16.44
N ALA A 369 10.36 -21.56 17.51
CA ALA A 369 9.08 -20.86 17.57
C ALA A 369 8.92 -19.93 16.34
N ALA A 370 7.69 -19.68 15.88
CA ALA A 370 7.43 -18.78 14.75
C ALA A 370 7.71 -17.32 15.18
N ASP A 371 8.97 -16.91 15.13
CA ASP A 371 9.49 -15.67 15.73
C ASP A 371 10.35 -14.81 14.79
N GLY A 372 10.50 -15.19 13.51
CA GLY A 372 11.24 -14.43 12.52
C GLY A 372 10.42 -13.35 11.82
N GLU A 373 10.79 -12.08 11.97
CA GLU A 373 10.23 -10.90 11.32
C GLU A 373 11.27 -10.23 10.42
N ILE A 374 10.89 -9.88 9.19
CA ILE A 374 11.69 -9.01 8.32
C ILE A 374 11.15 -7.59 8.39
N ILE A 375 12.01 -6.61 8.66
CA ILE A 375 11.66 -5.19 8.57
C ILE A 375 12.56 -4.54 7.52
N ALA A 376 11.97 -4.06 6.44
CA ALA A 376 12.71 -3.50 5.33
C ALA A 376 12.23 -2.08 5.01
N GLY A 377 13.17 -1.14 4.97
CA GLY A 377 12.94 0.23 4.53
C GLY A 377 12.49 0.32 3.07
N ARG A 378 12.10 1.53 2.65
CA ARG A 378 11.62 1.74 1.28
C ARG A 378 12.73 1.47 0.26
N GLY A 379 12.38 0.98 -0.93
CA GLY A 379 13.40 0.64 -1.93
C GLY A 379 14.07 -0.72 -1.73
N PHE A 380 13.59 -1.53 -0.78
CA PHE A 380 14.14 -2.87 -0.52
C PHE A 380 14.03 -3.77 -1.74
N TRP A 381 15.15 -4.39 -2.12
CA TRP A 381 15.26 -5.23 -3.29
C TRP A 381 16.07 -6.50 -3.00
N PRO A 382 15.43 -7.61 -2.61
CA PRO A 382 16.05 -8.92 -2.66
C PRO A 382 16.21 -9.36 -4.12
N GLY A 383 17.46 -9.54 -4.54
CA GLY A 383 17.82 -10.01 -5.88
C GLY A 383 17.38 -11.44 -6.16
N LEU A 384 17.71 -11.92 -7.36
CA LEU A 384 17.30 -13.26 -7.81
C LEU A 384 17.77 -14.33 -6.84
N CYS A 385 16.88 -15.26 -6.47
CA CYS A 385 17.21 -16.39 -5.59
C CYS A 385 17.86 -16.00 -4.26
N VAL A 386 17.43 -14.90 -3.64
CA VAL A 386 17.80 -14.56 -2.26
C VAL A 386 16.98 -15.40 -1.28
N SER A 387 17.62 -15.91 -0.23
CA SER A 387 16.94 -16.59 0.89
C SER A 387 17.22 -15.86 2.20
N LEU A 388 16.15 -15.37 2.85
CA LEU A 388 16.19 -14.72 4.16
C LEU A 388 15.17 -15.39 5.08
N LYS A 389 15.61 -15.93 6.22
CA LYS A 389 14.73 -16.73 7.11
C LYS A 389 14.72 -16.26 8.56
N HIS A 390 15.65 -15.39 8.93
CA HIS A 390 15.89 -14.96 10.30
C HIS A 390 15.43 -13.52 10.51
N ASN A 391 15.18 -13.15 11.78
CA ASN A 391 14.92 -11.78 12.18
C ASN A 391 15.94 -10.84 11.55
N SER A 392 15.49 -9.94 10.70
CA SER A 392 16.40 -9.04 9.99
C SER A 392 15.79 -7.67 9.75
N ARG A 393 16.65 -6.66 9.82
CA ARG A 393 16.32 -5.27 9.52
C ARG A 393 17.22 -4.73 8.42
N PHE A 394 16.61 -3.97 7.51
CA PHE A 394 17.30 -3.33 6.38
C PHE A 394 16.89 -1.86 6.27
N ALA A 395 17.89 -0.97 6.19
CA ALA A 395 17.70 0.44 5.86
C ALA A 395 17.17 0.63 4.43
N SER A 396 16.80 1.86 4.10
CA SER A 396 16.22 2.17 2.79
C SER A 396 17.20 1.87 1.65
N TYR A 397 16.65 1.37 0.54
CA TYR A 397 17.37 1.02 -0.69
C TYR A 397 18.46 -0.04 -0.49
N CYS A 398 18.26 -1.02 0.40
CA CYS A 398 19.10 -2.21 0.45
C CYS A 398 18.82 -3.15 -0.74
N LEU A 399 19.85 -3.43 -1.54
CA LEU A 399 19.85 -4.44 -2.61
C LEU A 399 20.61 -5.67 -2.13
N ILE A 400 19.95 -6.82 -2.07
CA ILE A 400 20.58 -8.07 -1.63
C ILE A 400 20.96 -8.92 -2.85
N VAL A 401 22.22 -9.28 -2.95
CA VAL A 401 22.73 -10.15 -4.02
C VAL A 401 22.24 -11.57 -3.80
N LYS A 402 22.01 -12.30 -4.90
CA LYS A 402 21.73 -13.73 -4.91
C LYS A 402 22.56 -14.49 -3.87
N GLY A 403 21.90 -15.28 -3.03
CA GLY A 403 22.56 -16.13 -2.05
C GLY A 403 21.65 -16.50 -0.89
N ASP A 404 22.12 -17.46 -0.11
CA ASP A 404 21.49 -17.87 1.15
C ASP A 404 22.10 -17.08 2.30
N PHE A 405 21.25 -16.36 3.05
CA PHE A 405 21.66 -15.58 4.21
C PHE A 405 21.18 -16.30 5.47
N LEU A 406 22.12 -17.00 6.11
CA LEU A 406 21.86 -18.00 7.15
C LEU A 406 21.73 -17.41 8.57
N HIS A 407 21.82 -16.10 8.71
CA HIS A 407 21.93 -15.40 9.99
C HIS A 407 20.97 -14.21 10.04
N GLU A 408 20.67 -13.74 11.26
CA GLU A 408 20.01 -12.45 11.48
C GLU A 408 20.90 -11.31 10.95
N LEU A 409 20.30 -10.36 10.22
CA LEU A 409 20.99 -9.21 9.63
C LEU A 409 20.42 -7.89 10.18
N ASP A 410 21.29 -6.98 10.62
CA ASP A 410 20.91 -5.60 10.95
C ASP A 410 21.71 -4.62 10.08
N ILE A 411 21.22 -4.40 8.86
CA ILE A 411 21.89 -3.56 7.87
C ILE A 411 21.33 -2.14 7.93
N GLN A 412 22.00 -1.26 8.68
CA GLN A 412 21.57 0.12 8.90
C GLN A 412 22.13 1.14 7.89
N LEU A 413 23.01 0.70 6.97
CA LEU A 413 23.57 1.57 5.95
C LEU A 413 22.59 1.68 4.75
N PRO A 414 22.12 2.88 4.37
CA PRO A 414 21.18 3.02 3.27
C PRO A 414 21.85 2.84 1.91
N PHE A 415 21.07 2.66 0.84
CA PHE A 415 21.58 2.53 -0.54
C PHE A 415 22.66 1.43 -0.70
N THR A 416 22.60 0.38 0.13
CA THR A 416 23.67 -0.61 0.27
C THR A 416 23.43 -1.84 -0.59
N LEU A 417 24.49 -2.35 -1.21
CA LEU A 417 24.53 -3.73 -1.69
C LEU A 417 24.96 -4.67 -0.56
N VAL A 418 24.17 -5.70 -0.29
CA VAL A 418 24.50 -6.77 0.66
C VAL A 418 24.84 -8.03 -0.12
N SER A 419 26.05 -8.56 0.06
CA SER A 419 26.53 -9.76 -0.64
C SER A 419 27.07 -10.79 0.32
N ASN A 420 26.71 -12.05 0.13
CA ASN A 420 27.29 -13.18 0.86
C ASN A 420 28.53 -13.69 0.10
N ASP A 421 29.74 -13.42 0.62
CA ASP A 421 31.01 -13.90 0.05
C ASP A 421 31.36 -15.25 0.68
N VAL A 422 30.81 -16.31 0.09
CA VAL A 422 30.95 -17.70 0.57
C VAL A 422 32.41 -18.15 0.56
N GLN A 423 33.20 -17.71 -0.42
CA GLN A 423 34.59 -18.16 -0.58
C GLN A 423 35.48 -17.71 0.59
N HIS A 424 35.26 -16.50 1.08
CA HIS A 424 36.04 -15.91 2.17
C HIS A 424 35.32 -15.96 3.52
N ASP A 425 34.21 -16.70 3.60
CA ASP A 425 33.33 -16.79 4.76
C ASP A 425 33.08 -15.43 5.41
N ARG A 426 32.45 -14.50 4.67
CA ARG A 426 32.16 -13.15 5.17
C ARG A 426 30.93 -12.54 4.53
N LEU A 427 30.31 -11.58 5.23
CA LEU A 427 29.32 -10.69 4.64
C LEU A 427 30.03 -9.46 4.06
N VAL A 428 29.63 -9.00 2.87
CA VAL A 428 30.20 -7.82 2.22
C VAL A 428 29.12 -6.77 2.03
N LEU A 429 29.38 -5.57 2.53
CA LEU A 429 28.51 -4.39 2.36
C LEU A 429 29.18 -3.37 1.44
N ILE A 430 28.43 -2.86 0.47
CA ILE A 430 28.84 -1.74 -0.39
C ILE A 430 27.83 -0.61 -0.21
N PRO A 431 28.00 0.28 0.80
CA PRO A 431 27.15 1.45 0.98
C PRO A 431 27.26 2.41 -0.21
N GLY A 432 26.20 3.16 -0.51
CA GLY A 432 26.14 4.04 -1.69
C GLY A 432 26.24 3.31 -3.03
N TYR A 433 26.02 1.98 -3.06
CA TYR A 433 26.09 1.16 -4.29
C TYR A 433 25.19 1.71 -5.39
N TRP A 434 23.97 2.11 -5.05
CA TRP A 434 23.04 2.66 -6.02
C TRP A 434 23.59 3.90 -6.71
N PHE A 435 24.19 4.81 -5.94
CA PHE A 435 24.78 6.02 -6.48
C PHE A 435 25.95 5.72 -7.42
N MET A 436 26.83 4.79 -7.03
CA MET A 436 28.04 4.45 -7.79
C MET A 436 27.76 3.61 -9.04
N TYR A 437 26.81 2.67 -8.98
CA TYR A 437 26.72 1.59 -9.97
C TYR A 437 25.35 1.42 -10.63
N ASN A 438 24.31 2.06 -10.10
CA ASN A 438 22.94 1.89 -10.58
C ASN A 438 22.05 3.14 -10.47
N MET A 439 22.64 4.33 -10.67
CA MET A 439 21.91 5.61 -10.59
C MET A 439 20.72 5.65 -11.57
N TYR A 440 20.89 5.03 -12.74
CA TYR A 440 19.82 4.91 -13.74
C TYR A 440 18.55 4.28 -13.16
N ALA A 441 18.67 3.15 -12.45
CA ALA A 441 17.50 2.47 -11.92
C ALA A 441 16.89 3.23 -10.73
N LEU A 442 17.73 3.82 -9.87
CA LEU A 442 17.27 4.58 -8.70
C LEU A 442 16.36 5.75 -9.12
N VAL A 443 16.85 6.64 -10.00
CA VAL A 443 16.07 7.81 -10.46
C VAL A 443 14.89 7.40 -11.34
N ARG A 444 15.06 6.42 -12.24
CA ARG A 444 13.97 5.95 -13.11
C ARG A 444 12.82 5.35 -12.30
N ASN A 445 13.12 4.63 -11.23
CA ASN A 445 12.07 3.98 -10.44
C ASN A 445 11.21 5.03 -9.71
N ALA A 446 11.80 6.08 -9.13
CA ALA A 446 11.05 7.20 -8.55
C ALA A 446 10.03 7.80 -9.54
N ASN A 447 10.47 8.18 -10.75
CA ASN A 447 9.58 8.71 -11.80
C ASN A 447 8.51 7.70 -12.23
N LYS A 448 8.84 6.39 -12.23
CA LYS A 448 7.86 5.34 -12.54
C LYS A 448 6.80 5.21 -11.46
N TYR A 449 7.15 5.34 -10.19
CA TYR A 449 6.18 5.26 -9.10
C TYR A 449 5.20 6.44 -9.17
N GLU A 450 5.72 7.65 -9.37
CA GLU A 450 4.90 8.84 -9.56
C GLU A 450 3.94 8.70 -10.77
N ALA A 451 4.45 8.26 -11.92
CA ALA A 451 3.63 8.05 -13.13
C ALA A 451 2.61 6.89 -13.00
N ARG A 452 2.80 6.00 -12.02
CA ARG A 452 1.87 4.88 -11.74
C ARG A 452 0.85 5.22 -10.66
N ASP A 453 1.05 6.30 -9.90
CA ASP A 453 0.10 6.75 -8.90
C ASP A 453 -1.12 7.40 -9.56
N ASN A 454 -2.05 6.55 -9.96
CA ASN A 454 -3.30 6.93 -10.61
C ASN A 454 -4.44 7.14 -9.62
N ARG A 455 -4.15 7.21 -8.32
CA ARG A 455 -5.17 7.48 -7.31
C ARG A 455 -5.87 8.80 -7.61
N HIS A 456 -7.18 8.74 -7.78
CA HIS A 456 -8.02 9.93 -7.84
C HIS A 456 -8.12 10.60 -6.46
N PHE A 457 -8.28 9.80 -5.41
CA PHE A 457 -8.27 10.28 -4.02
C PHE A 457 -6.88 10.09 -3.42
N LYS A 458 -6.08 11.16 -3.36
CA LYS A 458 -4.73 11.17 -2.76
C LYS A 458 -4.80 11.61 -1.29
N ASN A 459 -5.46 10.81 -0.46
CA ASN A 459 -5.62 11.07 0.97
C ASN A 459 -4.26 11.22 1.70
N GLN A 460 -3.25 10.46 1.27
CA GLN A 460 -1.88 10.61 1.78
C GLN A 460 -0.91 10.97 0.67
N TYR A 461 -0.05 11.95 0.95
CA TYR A 461 1.12 12.26 0.14
C TYR A 461 2.16 11.15 0.33
N PHE A 462 2.57 10.51 -0.77
CA PHE A 462 3.63 9.52 -0.77
C PHE A 462 4.90 10.13 -1.34
N GLU A 463 5.98 10.00 -0.59
CA GLU A 463 7.29 10.48 -1.01
C GLU A 463 8.01 9.42 -1.83
N TYR A 464 8.19 9.67 -3.14
CA TYR A 464 8.88 8.76 -4.06
C TYR A 464 10.34 9.15 -4.32
N ASP A 465 10.78 10.34 -3.91
CA ASP A 465 12.15 10.79 -4.08
C ASP A 465 13.12 9.97 -3.21
N MET A 466 14.27 9.60 -3.77
CA MET A 466 15.36 8.96 -3.03
C MET A 466 15.97 9.89 -1.96
N LEU A 467 15.87 11.21 -2.13
CA LEU A 467 16.31 12.19 -1.14
C LEU A 467 15.10 12.73 -0.39
N ALA A 468 14.81 12.08 0.73
CA ALA A 468 13.76 12.49 1.65
C ALA A 468 14.22 12.42 3.11
N PRO A 469 13.45 12.99 4.06
CA PRO A 469 13.89 13.10 5.45
C PRO A 469 14.37 11.78 6.08
N ASP A 470 13.68 10.67 5.84
CA ASP A 470 14.07 9.34 6.34
C ASP A 470 15.45 8.89 5.82
N THR A 471 15.65 8.89 4.51
CA THR A 471 16.90 8.49 3.85
C THR A 471 18.06 9.44 4.12
N VAL A 472 17.79 10.73 4.28
CA VAL A 472 18.81 11.73 4.61
C VAL A 472 19.28 11.54 6.04
N ASN A 473 18.36 11.26 6.96
CA ASN A 473 18.70 10.87 8.33
C ASN A 473 19.51 9.56 8.36
N GLU A 474 19.10 8.55 7.60
CA GLU A 474 19.87 7.31 7.44
C GLU A 474 21.27 7.57 6.85
N MET A 475 21.45 8.55 5.96
CA MET A 475 22.77 8.93 5.43
C MET A 475 23.66 9.58 6.51
N PHE A 476 23.11 10.45 7.37
CA PHE A 476 23.85 10.99 8.51
C PHE A 476 24.30 9.88 9.47
N SER A 477 23.38 9.00 9.87
CA SER A 477 23.71 7.83 10.70
C SER A 477 24.69 6.88 9.99
N GLY A 478 24.58 6.74 8.66
CA GLY A 478 25.50 5.96 7.86
C GLY A 478 26.91 6.54 7.85
N MET A 479 27.05 7.86 7.75
CA MET A 479 28.34 8.54 7.87
C MET A 479 29.00 8.29 9.23
N GLU A 480 28.23 8.28 10.32
CA GLU A 480 28.71 7.92 11.66
C GLU A 480 29.17 6.47 11.75
N THR A 481 28.36 5.55 11.24
CA THR A 481 28.70 4.12 11.21
C THR A 481 29.96 3.85 10.40
N LEU A 482 30.13 4.50 9.25
CA LEU A 482 31.35 4.39 8.43
C LEU A 482 32.57 4.97 9.14
N ALA A 483 32.44 6.14 9.77
CA ALA A 483 33.52 6.74 10.54
C ALA A 483 33.94 5.85 11.72
N PHE A 484 32.98 5.34 12.48
CA PHE A 484 33.22 4.40 13.57
C PHE A 484 33.97 3.16 13.08
N ALA A 485 33.47 2.49 12.04
CA ALA A 485 34.08 1.27 11.50
C ALA A 485 35.52 1.50 11.02
N VAL A 486 35.82 2.66 10.42
CA VAL A 486 37.18 3.04 10.00
C VAL A 486 38.09 3.20 11.21
N SER A 487 37.68 3.96 12.22
CA SER A 487 38.50 4.15 13.42
C SER A 487 38.70 2.83 14.18
N GLU A 488 37.65 2.02 14.34
CA GLU A 488 37.72 0.72 15.00
C GLU A 488 38.68 -0.24 14.28
N SER A 489 38.65 -0.27 12.95
CA SER A 489 39.49 -1.17 12.15
C SER A 489 40.96 -0.72 12.07
N LEU A 490 41.23 0.59 12.15
CA LEU A 490 42.57 1.16 11.94
C LEU A 490 43.28 1.58 13.25
N GLN A 491 42.54 1.89 14.30
CA GLN A 491 43.04 2.38 15.58
C GLN A 491 42.51 1.48 16.70
N GLN A 492 43.27 0.43 17.04
CA GLN A 492 42.93 -0.55 18.08
C GLN A 492 43.20 -0.06 19.52
N GLU A 493 43.16 1.25 19.77
CA GLU A 493 43.30 1.77 21.14
C GLU A 493 42.09 1.34 21.97
N GLU A 494 42.30 0.61 23.08
CA GLU A 494 41.23 -0.03 23.84
C GLU A 494 40.37 0.95 24.66
N ASP A 495 40.84 2.18 24.92
CA ASP A 495 40.21 3.14 25.86
C ASP A 495 39.31 4.22 25.23
N LYS A 496 39.03 4.16 23.92
CA LYS A 496 38.18 5.18 23.24
C LYS A 496 36.68 4.82 23.26
N THR A 497 35.87 5.79 23.65
CA THR A 497 34.40 5.75 23.52
C THR A 497 33.95 5.72 22.06
N ARG A 498 32.69 5.34 21.82
CA ARG A 498 32.12 5.28 20.45
C ARG A 498 32.18 6.65 19.77
N GLU A 499 31.88 7.71 20.51
CA GLU A 499 31.86 9.09 20.04
C GLU A 499 33.28 9.56 19.65
N GLU A 500 34.29 9.26 20.46
CA GLU A 500 35.69 9.57 20.14
C GLU A 500 36.17 8.83 18.88
N ARG A 501 35.77 7.57 18.71
CA ARG A 501 36.06 6.80 17.48
C ARG A 501 35.39 7.41 16.25
N ILE A 502 34.13 7.87 16.36
CA ILE A 502 33.45 8.56 15.25
C ILE A 502 34.21 9.83 14.86
N VAL A 503 34.63 10.65 15.83
CA VAL A 503 35.39 11.87 15.55
C VAL A 503 36.72 11.56 14.86
N ALA A 504 37.47 10.59 15.37
CA ALA A 504 38.74 10.16 14.77
C ALA A 504 38.53 9.61 13.35
N GLY A 505 37.53 8.76 13.14
CA GLY A 505 37.18 8.21 11.84
C GLY A 505 36.75 9.27 10.82
N ARG A 506 35.95 10.26 11.24
CA ARG A 506 35.57 11.40 10.41
C ARG A 506 36.80 12.19 9.96
N ALA A 507 37.76 12.44 10.86
CA ALA A 507 39.00 13.13 10.51
C ALA A 507 39.85 12.33 9.49
N LEU A 508 39.90 11.00 9.62
CA LEU A 508 40.59 10.14 8.64
C LEU A 508 39.90 10.20 7.26
N LEU A 509 38.58 10.09 7.22
CA LEU A 509 37.79 10.11 5.99
C LEU A 509 37.80 11.50 5.32
N ALA A 510 37.75 12.59 6.09
CA ALA A 510 37.85 13.95 5.58
C ALA A 510 39.18 14.22 4.86
N ASN A 511 40.26 13.56 5.29
CA ASN A 511 41.60 13.67 4.69
C ASN A 511 41.84 12.70 3.52
N ASN A 512 40.80 12.04 3.00
CA ASN A 512 40.88 11.08 1.90
C ASN A 512 41.94 9.98 2.12
N ILE A 513 41.99 9.40 3.34
CA ILE A 513 42.89 8.28 3.65
C ILE A 513 42.79 7.17 2.59
N ASP A 514 43.93 6.64 2.13
CA ASP A 514 43.94 5.51 1.21
C ASP A 514 43.59 4.21 1.97
N LEU A 515 42.43 3.64 1.65
CA LEU A 515 41.90 2.42 2.26
C LEU A 515 42.02 1.18 1.36
N LYS A 516 42.69 1.27 0.20
CA LYS A 516 42.70 0.17 -0.79
C LYS A 516 43.19 -1.17 -0.23
N ASP A 517 44.20 -1.13 0.63
CA ASP A 517 44.80 -2.34 1.24
C ASP A 517 44.33 -2.57 2.69
N LYS A 518 43.25 -1.90 3.11
CA LYS A 518 42.71 -1.99 4.47
C LYS A 518 41.37 -2.71 4.47
N THR A 519 41.21 -3.66 5.37
CA THR A 519 39.93 -4.32 5.62
C THR A 519 39.19 -3.55 6.70
N ILE A 520 38.06 -2.94 6.34
CA ILE A 520 37.19 -2.26 7.29
C ILE A 520 36.07 -3.23 7.69
N VAL A 521 35.98 -3.52 8.99
CA VAL A 521 35.01 -4.46 9.56
C VAL A 521 33.91 -3.68 10.28
N LEU A 522 32.67 -4.14 10.16
CA LEU A 522 31.52 -3.64 10.89
C LEU A 522 31.01 -4.70 11.86
N SER A 523 31.11 -4.41 13.15
CA SER A 523 30.52 -5.24 14.20
C SER A 523 28.99 -5.07 14.25
N GLY A 524 28.27 -6.14 14.60
CA GLY A 524 26.82 -6.10 14.83
C GLY A 524 25.91 -6.12 13.59
N ALA A 525 26.45 -6.05 12.37
CA ALA A 525 25.64 -6.11 11.14
C ALA A 525 25.09 -7.51 10.82
N GLU A 526 25.74 -8.57 11.31
CA GLU A 526 25.29 -9.95 11.18
C GLU A 526 25.50 -10.70 12.50
N ASN A 527 24.53 -11.51 12.91
CA ASN A 527 24.64 -12.37 14.09
C ASN A 527 25.41 -13.66 13.78
N SER A 528 26.71 -13.51 13.53
CA SER A 528 27.60 -14.62 13.23
C SER A 528 29.01 -14.37 13.79
N ARG A 529 29.88 -15.39 13.69
CA ARG A 529 31.31 -15.23 14.03
C ARG A 529 32.15 -14.73 12.87
N ARG A 530 31.58 -14.71 11.66
CA ARG A 530 32.31 -14.28 10.46
C ARG A 530 32.33 -12.76 10.36
N PRO A 531 33.38 -12.17 9.79
CA PRO A 531 33.46 -10.73 9.67
C PRO A 531 32.41 -10.21 8.67
N THR A 532 31.86 -9.03 8.98
CA THR A 532 31.17 -8.20 7.97
C THR A 532 32.14 -7.12 7.49
N VAL A 533 32.48 -7.15 6.20
CA VAL A 533 33.44 -6.22 5.59
C VAL A 533 32.71 -5.14 4.82
N ILE A 534 33.08 -3.88 5.03
CA ILE A 534 32.59 -2.76 4.22
C ILE A 534 33.62 -2.45 3.14
N GLN A 535 33.15 -2.40 1.88
CA GLN A 535 33.94 -1.91 0.75
C GLN A 535 33.51 -0.49 0.38
N LYS A 536 34.40 0.25 -0.31
CA LYS A 536 34.12 1.60 -0.83
C LYS A 536 33.73 2.61 0.27
N VAL A 537 34.32 2.47 1.46
CA VAL A 537 33.97 3.25 2.64
C VAL A 537 34.19 4.75 2.42
N GLY A 538 35.35 5.14 1.87
CA GLY A 538 35.66 6.53 1.55
C GLY A 538 34.68 7.09 0.52
N GLU A 539 34.51 6.38 -0.60
CA GLU A 539 33.58 6.80 -1.66
C GLU A 539 32.14 6.95 -1.14
N ALA A 540 31.64 6.01 -0.35
CA ALA A 540 30.30 6.06 0.23
C ALA A 540 30.13 7.23 1.21
N TYR A 541 31.11 7.46 2.09
CA TYR A 541 31.09 8.59 3.03
C TYR A 541 31.01 9.93 2.29
N HIS A 542 31.83 10.12 1.24
CA HIS A 542 31.80 11.34 0.45
C HIS A 542 30.53 11.48 -0.38
N LEU A 543 29.95 10.37 -0.87
CA LEU A 543 28.68 10.41 -1.59
C LEU A 543 27.53 10.81 -0.66
N TYR A 544 27.41 10.23 0.53
CA TYR A 544 26.38 10.65 1.51
C TYR A 544 26.49 12.13 1.81
N ARG A 545 27.69 12.60 2.16
CA ARG A 545 27.97 14.03 2.39
C ARG A 545 27.55 14.90 1.18
N SER A 546 27.89 14.48 -0.03
CA SER A 546 27.54 15.22 -1.25
C SER A 546 26.04 15.23 -1.54
N PHE A 547 25.34 14.13 -1.31
CA PHE A 547 23.89 14.02 -1.53
C PHE A 547 23.10 14.80 -0.48
N ILE A 548 23.55 14.82 0.78
CA ILE A 548 22.96 15.65 1.85
C ILE A 548 23.07 17.13 1.46
N LYS A 549 24.24 17.59 1.02
CA LYS A 549 24.42 18.97 0.53
C LYS A 549 23.53 19.26 -0.68
N TYR A 550 23.51 18.36 -1.65
CA TYR A 550 22.70 18.52 -2.86
C TYR A 550 21.22 18.65 -2.50
N TYR A 551 20.69 17.78 -1.64
CA TYR A 551 19.33 17.85 -1.10
C TYR A 551 19.03 19.22 -0.47
N GLY A 552 19.91 19.70 0.41
CA GLY A 552 19.78 21.01 1.03
C GLY A 552 19.82 22.19 0.05
N VAL A 553 20.74 22.16 -0.92
CA VAL A 553 20.88 23.23 -1.92
C VAL A 553 19.70 23.25 -2.89
N LEU A 554 19.13 22.11 -3.28
CA LEU A 554 17.90 22.08 -4.10
C LEU A 554 16.78 22.85 -3.42
N HIS A 555 16.54 22.59 -2.14
CA HIS A 555 15.49 23.26 -1.37
C HIS A 555 15.82 24.72 -1.05
N LEU A 556 17.11 25.08 -0.94
CA LEU A 556 17.55 26.48 -0.88
C LEU A 556 17.26 27.21 -2.18
N MET A 557 17.56 26.60 -3.33
CA MET A 557 17.27 27.16 -4.65
C MET A 557 15.78 27.41 -4.81
N ASP A 558 14.93 26.43 -4.47
CA ASP A 558 13.47 26.59 -4.53
C ASP A 558 12.99 27.78 -3.68
N ALA A 559 13.51 27.93 -2.45
CA ALA A 559 13.15 29.03 -1.56
C ALA A 559 13.58 30.42 -2.09
N LEU A 560 14.75 30.51 -2.72
CA LEU A 560 15.26 31.73 -3.34
C LEU A 560 14.46 32.10 -4.59
N GLU A 561 14.09 31.11 -5.41
CA GLU A 561 13.25 31.32 -6.60
C GLU A 561 11.82 31.74 -6.25
N GLU A 562 11.32 31.34 -5.07
CA GLU A 562 10.07 31.87 -4.49
C GLU A 562 10.20 33.29 -3.92
N GLY A 563 11.38 33.92 -4.01
CA GLY A 563 11.62 35.30 -3.63
C GLY A 563 12.00 35.51 -2.16
N ARG A 564 12.30 34.45 -1.39
CA ARG A 564 12.84 34.61 -0.03
C ARG A 564 14.30 35.07 -0.09
N SER A 565 14.69 36.02 0.74
CA SER A 565 16.10 36.41 0.87
C SER A 565 16.89 35.34 1.63
N LEU A 566 18.19 35.23 1.34
CA LEU A 566 19.09 34.32 2.05
C LEU A 566 19.09 34.58 3.56
N ASP A 567 19.13 35.86 3.96
CA ASP A 567 19.17 36.27 5.36
C ASP A 567 17.90 35.82 6.11
N ASN A 568 16.71 36.00 5.49
CA ASN A 568 15.45 35.55 6.08
C ASN A 568 15.38 34.02 6.21
N ILE A 569 15.94 33.28 5.25
CA ILE A 569 15.98 31.82 5.31
C ILE A 569 16.84 31.38 6.49
N ILE A 570 18.05 31.93 6.65
CA ILE A 570 18.96 31.59 7.75
C ILE A 570 18.34 31.98 9.09
N GLU A 571 17.76 33.18 9.19
CA GLU A 571 17.11 33.67 10.42
C GLU A 571 15.94 32.76 10.84
N SER A 572 15.14 32.28 9.87
CA SER A 572 14.01 31.39 10.15
C SER A 572 14.40 30.00 10.68
N LEU A 573 15.68 29.64 10.58
CA LEU A 573 16.23 28.36 11.02
C LEU A 573 17.18 28.51 12.22
N ALA A 574 17.40 29.74 12.69
CA ALA A 574 18.35 30.03 13.75
C ALA A 574 17.95 29.32 15.06
N GLY A 575 18.87 28.53 15.62
CA GLY A 575 18.65 27.77 16.85
C GLY A 575 17.86 26.47 16.68
N GLU A 576 17.42 26.14 15.47
CA GLU A 576 16.75 24.89 15.16
C GLU A 576 17.76 23.77 14.79
N GLN A 577 17.32 22.52 14.92
CA GLN A 577 18.12 21.33 14.60
C GLN A 577 17.32 20.39 13.69
N ARG A 578 18.03 19.62 12.87
CA ARG A 578 17.41 18.60 12.01
C ARG A 578 16.61 17.62 12.87
N THR A 579 15.37 17.38 12.46
CA THR A 579 14.43 16.53 13.19
C THR A 579 14.48 15.08 12.69
N ASN A 580 13.99 14.14 13.51
CA ASN A 580 13.82 12.73 13.13
C ASN A 580 12.47 12.52 12.45
N TRP A 581 12.41 11.53 11.57
CA TRP A 581 11.24 11.25 10.72
C TRP A 581 10.97 9.76 10.66
N GLU A 582 9.69 9.40 10.61
CA GLU A 582 9.22 8.03 10.50
C GLU A 582 8.38 7.83 9.24
N ASN A 583 8.53 6.66 8.60
CA ASN A 583 7.69 6.24 7.49
C ASN A 583 6.46 5.49 8.03
N ILE A 584 5.31 6.15 7.95
CA ILE A 584 4.03 5.72 8.54
C ILE A 584 3.08 5.38 7.39
N GLY A 585 3.22 4.16 6.86
CA GLY A 585 2.38 3.70 5.76
C GLY A 585 2.74 4.26 4.37
N GLY A 586 3.93 4.84 4.20
CA GLY A 586 4.36 5.51 2.97
C GLY A 586 4.39 7.04 3.07
N GLN A 587 3.77 7.61 4.11
CA GLN A 587 3.86 9.03 4.44
C GLN A 587 4.99 9.24 5.47
N LEU A 588 5.84 10.24 5.23
CA LEU A 588 6.89 10.60 6.18
C LEU A 588 6.34 11.66 7.15
N ILE A 589 6.48 11.42 8.45
CA ILE A 589 6.02 12.33 9.52
C ILE A 589 7.16 12.55 10.51
N GLU A 590 7.34 13.79 10.98
CA GLU A 590 8.31 14.13 12.02
C GLU A 590 7.99 13.38 13.32
N SER A 591 9.00 12.76 13.96
CA SER A 591 8.84 11.93 15.16
C SER A 591 8.18 12.67 16.33
N THR A 592 8.48 13.96 16.53
CA THR A 592 7.86 14.76 17.62
C THR A 592 6.37 14.94 17.38
N ALA A 593 5.99 15.35 16.16
CA ALA A 593 4.59 15.51 15.77
C ALA A 593 3.85 14.17 15.84
N PHE A 594 4.52 13.08 15.46
CA PHE A 594 3.96 11.74 15.55
C PHE A 594 3.71 11.29 16.99
N GLN A 595 4.65 11.55 17.91
CA GLN A 595 4.47 11.21 19.32
C GLN A 595 3.31 11.99 19.95
N ILE A 596 3.20 13.29 19.67
CA ILE A 596 2.07 14.12 20.11
C ILE A 596 0.75 13.53 19.58
N PHE A 597 0.71 13.13 18.32
CA PHE A 597 -0.47 12.49 17.72
C PHE A 597 -0.88 11.20 18.44
N LEU A 598 0.07 10.33 18.80
CA LEU A 598 -0.23 9.13 19.59
C LEU A 598 -0.78 9.46 20.98
N ASP A 599 -0.27 10.52 21.62
CA ASP A 599 -0.75 10.97 22.92
C ASP A 599 -2.14 11.63 22.83
N ASP A 600 -2.45 12.30 21.73
CA ASP A 600 -3.76 12.88 21.46
C ASP A 600 -4.84 11.82 21.20
N ILE A 601 -4.49 10.68 20.57
CA ILE A 601 -5.37 9.50 20.46
C ILE A 601 -5.64 8.90 21.86
N LYS A 602 -4.59 8.77 22.68
CA LYS A 602 -4.71 8.22 24.06
C LYS A 602 -5.57 9.10 24.95
N SER A 603 -5.41 10.42 24.84
CA SER A 603 -6.15 11.40 25.63
C SER A 603 -7.55 11.71 25.09
N LYS A 604 -7.97 11.06 24.00
CA LYS A 604 -9.26 11.25 23.31
C LYS A 604 -9.48 12.67 22.76
N LYS A 605 -8.40 13.42 22.49
CA LYS A 605 -8.50 14.64 21.67
C LYS A 605 -8.77 14.29 20.20
N ILE A 606 -8.24 13.15 19.78
CA ILE A 606 -8.55 12.47 18.52
C ILE A 606 -9.39 11.24 18.91
N ASP A 607 -10.68 11.23 18.52
CA ASP A 607 -11.67 10.26 19.04
C ASP A 607 -12.43 9.54 17.92
N SER A 608 -11.97 9.64 16.67
CA SER A 608 -12.48 8.83 15.56
C SER A 608 -11.38 8.49 14.54
N TRP A 609 -11.62 7.46 13.73
CA TRP A 609 -10.76 7.18 12.56
C TRP A 609 -10.76 8.31 11.54
N ASP A 610 -11.86 9.06 11.44
CA ASP A 610 -11.95 10.18 10.50
C ASP A 610 -11.08 11.36 10.98
N ASP A 611 -10.99 11.62 12.30
CA ASP A 611 -10.04 12.58 12.88
C ASP A 611 -8.57 12.16 12.64
N ILE A 612 -8.28 10.86 12.74
CA ILE A 612 -6.97 10.30 12.43
C ILE A 612 -6.62 10.53 10.94
N HIS A 613 -7.57 10.27 10.04
CA HIS A 613 -7.36 10.49 8.60
C HIS A 613 -7.18 11.97 8.28
N GLU A 614 -7.90 12.85 8.95
CA GLU A 614 -7.73 14.31 8.80
C GLU A 614 -6.34 14.77 9.26
N PHE A 615 -5.80 14.20 10.34
CA PHE A 615 -4.40 14.45 10.73
C PHE A 615 -3.42 14.06 9.60
N TYR A 616 -3.62 12.92 8.94
CA TYR A 616 -2.76 12.53 7.81
C TYR A 616 -2.89 13.48 6.62
N HIS A 617 -4.10 13.98 6.35
CA HIS A 617 -4.36 14.96 5.29
C HIS A 617 -3.61 16.27 5.54
N GLU A 618 -3.72 16.81 6.75
CA GLU A 618 -3.01 18.04 7.14
C GLU A 618 -1.50 17.86 7.10
N ARG A 619 -0.97 16.74 7.62
CA ARG A 619 0.46 16.41 7.47
C ARG A 619 0.90 16.22 6.03
N SER A 620 0.03 15.72 5.15
CA SER A 620 0.34 15.59 3.72
C SER A 620 0.44 16.96 3.05
N LYS A 621 -0.41 17.90 3.45
CA LYS A 621 -0.43 19.27 2.93
C LYS A 621 0.78 20.08 3.38
N ASP A 622 1.19 19.91 4.63
CA ASP A 622 2.35 20.60 5.22
C ASP A 622 3.70 20.00 4.76
N TYR A 623 3.69 18.74 4.33
CA TYR A 623 4.90 17.97 4.01
C TYR A 623 5.92 18.70 3.12
N PRO A 624 5.56 19.38 2.01
CA PRO A 624 6.55 20.08 1.19
C PRO A 624 7.33 21.17 1.96
N LEU A 625 6.67 21.87 2.89
CA LEU A 625 7.30 22.89 3.73
C LEU A 625 8.17 22.25 4.80
N ASP A 626 7.69 21.20 5.45
CA ASP A 626 8.45 20.48 6.47
C ASP A 626 9.69 19.79 5.88
N LYS A 627 9.55 19.17 4.69
CA LYS A 627 10.68 18.60 3.93
C LYS A 627 11.71 19.67 3.60
N ARG A 628 11.29 20.86 3.17
CA ARG A 628 12.20 21.98 2.90
C ARG A 628 12.95 22.41 4.15
N LYS A 629 12.24 22.59 5.27
CA LYS A 629 12.85 22.94 6.56
C LYS A 629 13.89 21.90 6.97
N HIS A 630 13.53 20.63 6.91
CA HIS A 630 14.44 19.51 7.15
C HIS A 630 15.68 19.55 6.24
N ALA A 631 15.50 19.82 4.94
CA ALA A 631 16.59 19.93 3.97
C ALA A 631 17.57 21.05 4.28
N LEU A 632 17.07 22.23 4.64
CA LEU A 632 17.90 23.37 4.98
C LEU A 632 18.65 23.16 6.30
N LEU A 633 18.02 22.55 7.30
CA LEU A 633 18.69 22.15 8.54
C LEU A 633 19.75 21.08 8.29
N SER A 634 19.49 20.14 7.40
CA SER A 634 20.48 19.16 6.93
C SER A 634 21.68 19.83 6.28
N LEU A 635 21.46 20.89 5.48
CA LEU A 635 22.53 21.68 4.86
C LEU A 635 23.39 22.40 5.91
N ILE A 636 22.75 23.04 6.89
CA ILE A 636 23.44 23.74 7.99
C ILE A 636 24.29 22.74 8.78
N GLU A 637 23.73 21.59 9.16
CA GLU A 637 24.43 20.56 9.92
C GLU A 637 25.65 20.02 9.18
N ILE A 638 25.49 19.64 7.89
CA ILE A 638 26.61 19.08 7.12
C ILE A 638 27.71 20.10 6.84
N LEU A 639 27.37 21.39 6.67
CA LEU A 639 28.37 22.46 6.52
C LEU A 639 29.09 22.74 7.84
N THR A 640 28.36 22.73 8.96
CA THR A 640 28.93 22.93 10.30
C THR A 640 29.95 21.84 10.62
N LEU A 641 29.66 20.58 10.26
CA LEU A 641 30.61 19.47 10.40
C LEU A 641 31.92 19.67 9.61
N GLU A 642 31.93 20.59 8.65
CA GLU A 642 33.09 20.93 7.82
C GLU A 642 33.71 22.27 8.19
N GLY A 643 33.26 22.90 9.27
CA GLY A 643 33.69 24.24 9.65
C GLY A 643 33.26 25.32 8.66
N MET A 644 32.14 25.12 7.96
CA MET A 644 31.57 26.07 7.02
C MET A 644 30.18 26.52 7.47
N GLU A 645 29.76 27.68 6.99
CA GLU A 645 28.43 28.25 7.19
C GLU A 645 27.80 28.67 5.87
N ILE A 646 26.49 28.81 5.86
CA ILE A 646 25.76 29.40 4.73
C ILE A 646 25.93 30.91 4.81
N SER A 647 26.53 31.51 3.79
CA SER A 647 26.70 32.96 3.70
C SER A 647 26.65 33.43 2.24
N ARG A 648 26.47 34.75 2.05
CA ARG A 648 26.46 35.37 0.71
C ARG A 648 27.73 35.07 -0.07
N ASP A 649 28.88 35.04 0.58
CA ASP A 649 30.17 34.77 -0.08
C ASP A 649 30.35 33.28 -0.46
N LYS A 650 29.53 32.38 0.11
CA LYS A 650 29.61 30.93 -0.13
C LYS A 650 28.48 30.39 -1.00
N ILE A 651 27.39 31.14 -1.18
CA ILE A 651 26.22 30.67 -1.93
C ILE A 651 26.54 30.29 -3.37
N VAL A 652 27.35 31.10 -4.06
CA VAL A 652 27.77 30.80 -5.45
C VAL A 652 28.54 29.48 -5.51
N SER A 653 29.40 29.20 -4.53
CA SER A 653 30.13 27.94 -4.44
C SER A 653 29.20 26.75 -4.17
N LEU A 654 28.17 26.92 -3.33
CA LEU A 654 27.18 25.88 -3.08
C LEU A 654 26.34 25.58 -4.33
N LEU A 655 25.94 26.61 -5.08
CA LEU A 655 25.24 26.46 -6.35
C LEU A 655 26.11 25.75 -7.41
N ASP A 656 27.39 26.11 -7.50
CA ASP A 656 28.34 25.45 -8.40
C ASP A 656 28.59 23.98 -8.01
N GLN A 657 28.66 23.68 -6.72
CA GLN A 657 28.72 22.29 -6.22
C GLN A 657 27.46 21.50 -6.57
N ALA A 658 26.28 22.08 -6.40
CA ALA A 658 25.02 21.42 -6.77
C ALA A 658 24.92 21.19 -8.28
N LEU A 659 25.35 22.14 -9.10
CA LEU A 659 25.44 21.98 -10.56
C LEU A 659 26.42 20.86 -10.94
N GLY A 660 27.61 20.86 -10.36
CA GLY A 660 28.59 19.78 -10.57
C GLY A 660 28.01 18.42 -10.19
N HIS A 661 27.25 18.35 -9.09
CA HIS A 661 26.60 17.12 -8.66
C HIS A 661 25.48 16.69 -9.60
N ARG A 662 24.64 17.61 -10.09
CA ARG A 662 23.60 17.29 -11.09
C ARG A 662 24.20 16.78 -12.40
N ILE A 663 25.30 17.37 -12.86
CA ILE A 663 26.06 16.89 -14.03
C ILE A 663 26.56 15.47 -13.77
N TRP A 664 27.17 15.23 -12.61
CA TRP A 664 27.65 13.91 -12.22
C TRP A 664 26.53 12.86 -12.18
N ILE A 665 25.35 13.19 -11.64
CA ILE A 665 24.17 12.30 -11.67
C ILE A 665 23.81 11.94 -13.12
N GLY A 666 23.73 12.93 -14.02
CA GLY A 666 23.46 12.71 -15.44
C GLY A 666 24.48 11.77 -16.10
N GLU A 667 25.77 11.96 -15.79
CA GLU A 667 26.83 11.06 -16.24
C GLU A 667 26.67 9.63 -15.68
N GLN A 668 26.34 9.47 -14.40
CA GLN A 668 26.16 8.15 -13.79
C GLN A 668 24.95 7.42 -14.35
N ILE A 669 23.86 8.14 -14.65
CA ILE A 669 22.69 7.58 -15.35
C ILE A 669 23.10 7.05 -16.72
N TYR A 670 23.84 7.86 -17.50
CA TYR A 670 24.33 7.43 -18.81
C TYR A 670 25.31 6.25 -18.70
N LYS A 671 26.33 6.33 -17.84
CA LYS A 671 27.34 5.27 -17.62
C LYS A 671 26.68 3.96 -17.19
N SER A 672 25.71 4.02 -16.28
CA SER A 672 24.96 2.85 -15.80
C SER A 672 24.20 2.13 -16.90
N ARG A 673 23.67 2.86 -17.91
CA ARG A 673 22.97 2.25 -19.04
C ARG A 673 23.92 1.86 -20.17
N ALA A 674 24.94 2.67 -20.44
CA ALA A 674 25.92 2.44 -21.50
C ALA A 674 26.73 1.15 -21.31
N LYS A 675 26.93 0.70 -20.05
CA LYS A 675 27.58 -0.59 -19.76
C LYS A 675 26.88 -1.77 -20.44
N ASP A 676 25.56 -1.69 -20.64
CA ASP A 676 24.79 -2.76 -21.29
C ASP A 676 25.13 -2.90 -22.77
N TYR A 677 25.46 -1.79 -23.43
CA TYR A 677 25.79 -1.73 -24.86
C TYR A 677 27.26 -1.99 -25.14
N LYS A 678 28.13 -1.81 -24.13
CA LYS A 678 29.58 -2.06 -24.24
C LYS A 678 29.99 -3.46 -23.80
N ASN A 679 29.12 -4.18 -23.08
CA ASN A 679 29.46 -5.48 -22.53
C ASN A 679 29.40 -6.57 -23.62
N PRO A 680 30.53 -7.20 -24.00
CA PRO A 680 30.54 -8.23 -25.03
C PRO A 680 29.65 -9.42 -24.68
N PHE A 681 29.51 -9.79 -23.40
CA PHE A 681 28.63 -10.87 -22.96
C PHE A 681 27.14 -10.52 -23.07
N LYS A 682 26.77 -9.23 -23.08
CA LYS A 682 25.39 -8.82 -23.38
C LYS A 682 25.15 -8.74 -24.88
N ASN A 683 26.16 -8.35 -25.65
CA ASN A 683 26.05 -8.23 -27.09
C ASN A 683 26.13 -9.58 -27.82
N MET A 684 26.67 -10.63 -27.20
CA MET A 684 26.90 -11.94 -27.84
C MET A 684 25.64 -12.64 -28.38
N VAL A 685 24.45 -12.22 -27.95
CA VAL A 685 23.16 -12.81 -28.38
C VAL A 685 22.58 -12.14 -29.64
N TYR A 686 23.21 -11.09 -30.13
CA TYR A 686 22.82 -10.38 -31.36
C TYR A 686 23.86 -10.65 -32.44
N ALA A 687 23.42 -10.81 -33.69
CA ALA A 687 24.27 -11.02 -34.85
C ALA A 687 25.17 -9.79 -35.13
N ASN A 688 24.68 -8.60 -34.83
CA ASN A 688 25.40 -7.32 -34.97
C ASN A 688 24.73 -6.21 -34.14
N ASP A 689 25.33 -5.02 -34.15
CA ASP A 689 24.80 -3.84 -33.45
C ASP A 689 23.43 -3.38 -33.98
N GLU A 690 23.14 -3.59 -35.27
CA GLU A 690 21.85 -3.22 -35.87
C GLU A 690 20.70 -4.07 -35.30
N GLU A 691 20.89 -5.38 -35.19
CA GLU A 691 19.89 -6.26 -34.55
C GLU A 691 19.70 -5.88 -33.08
N ARG A 692 20.78 -5.63 -32.33
CA ARG A 692 20.68 -5.18 -30.94
C ARG A 692 19.86 -3.90 -30.83
N ASP A 693 20.14 -2.92 -31.68
CA ASP A 693 19.50 -1.62 -31.63
C ASP A 693 18.02 -1.69 -32.02
N ILE A 694 17.63 -2.62 -32.91
CA ILE A 694 16.22 -2.92 -33.21
C ILE A 694 15.53 -3.62 -32.02
N VAL A 695 16.20 -4.59 -31.38
CA VAL A 695 15.59 -5.41 -30.31
C VAL A 695 15.50 -4.67 -28.97
N VAL A 696 16.55 -3.93 -28.60
CA VAL A 696 16.66 -3.28 -27.27
C VAL A 696 16.44 -1.77 -27.35
N GLY A 697 16.51 -1.19 -28.55
CA GLY A 697 16.51 0.25 -28.78
C GLY A 697 17.93 0.83 -28.76
N LYS A 698 18.14 1.92 -29.49
CA LYS A 698 19.41 2.66 -29.47
C LYS A 698 19.60 3.39 -28.14
N LEU A 699 20.83 3.41 -27.64
CA LEU A 699 21.16 4.15 -26.41
C LEU A 699 20.86 5.65 -26.54
N THR A 700 21.14 6.24 -27.71
CA THR A 700 20.90 7.65 -28.03
C THR A 700 19.41 8.02 -28.08
N GLU A 701 18.54 7.04 -28.29
CA GLU A 701 17.09 7.22 -28.36
C GLU A 701 16.42 6.89 -27.02
N ASN A 702 17.19 6.58 -25.97
CA ASN A 702 16.63 6.27 -24.66
C ASN A 702 15.89 7.47 -24.07
N SER A 703 14.55 7.40 -24.04
CA SER A 703 13.68 8.50 -23.63
C SER A 703 14.01 9.06 -22.24
N PHE A 704 14.35 8.19 -21.29
CA PHE A 704 14.69 8.60 -19.93
C PHE A 704 16.03 9.36 -19.86
N ILE A 705 17.07 8.92 -20.58
CA ILE A 705 18.35 9.65 -20.65
C ILE A 705 18.14 11.04 -21.28
N ASN A 706 17.38 11.09 -22.36
CA ASN A 706 17.07 12.35 -23.05
C ASN A 706 16.24 13.30 -22.16
N GLN A 707 15.33 12.76 -21.36
CA GLN A 707 14.60 13.53 -20.34
C GLN A 707 15.58 14.11 -19.30
N GLN A 708 16.48 13.30 -18.75
CA GLN A 708 17.45 13.76 -17.75
C GLN A 708 18.42 14.82 -18.28
N GLN A 709 18.80 14.75 -19.56
CA GLN A 709 19.59 15.80 -20.22
C GLN A 709 18.81 17.12 -20.31
N LYS A 710 17.52 17.09 -20.67
CA LYS A 710 16.68 18.30 -20.69
C LYS A 710 16.52 18.91 -19.30
N GLU A 711 16.28 18.09 -18.28
CA GLU A 711 16.21 18.54 -16.89
C GLU A 711 17.53 19.16 -16.40
N LEU A 712 18.68 18.65 -16.86
CA LEU A 712 19.98 19.24 -16.57
C LEU A 712 20.15 20.63 -17.22
N GLU A 713 19.69 20.83 -18.46
CA GLU A 713 19.74 22.15 -19.09
C GLU A 713 18.86 23.17 -18.35
N ILE A 714 17.66 22.76 -17.91
CA ILE A 714 16.81 23.60 -17.05
C ILE A 714 17.54 23.93 -15.74
N PHE A 715 18.18 22.94 -15.13
CA PHE A 715 18.93 23.13 -13.89
C PHE A 715 20.10 24.12 -14.04
N LYS A 716 20.83 24.07 -15.16
CA LYS A 716 21.90 25.04 -15.48
C LYS A 716 21.38 26.47 -15.54
N ILE A 717 20.22 26.68 -16.17
CA ILE A 717 19.58 27.99 -16.27
C ILE A 717 19.17 28.49 -14.88
N ARG A 718 18.55 27.64 -14.06
CA ARG A 718 18.18 27.96 -12.67
C ARG A 718 19.39 28.43 -11.86
N VAL A 719 20.48 27.65 -11.90
CA VAL A 719 21.74 28.00 -11.21
C VAL A 719 22.32 29.31 -11.72
N ALA A 720 22.38 29.54 -13.04
CA ALA A 720 22.91 30.77 -13.60
C ALA A 720 22.08 32.01 -13.18
N ASN A 721 20.76 31.90 -13.18
CA ASN A 721 19.87 32.97 -12.74
C ASN A 721 20.06 33.31 -11.26
N LEU A 722 20.13 32.30 -10.40
CA LEU A 722 20.38 32.50 -8.96
C LEU A 722 21.77 33.08 -8.71
N LYS A 723 22.80 32.63 -9.43
CA LYS A 723 24.14 33.22 -9.38
C LYS A 723 24.16 34.68 -9.79
N GLY A 724 23.24 35.15 -10.63
CA GLY A 724 23.14 36.56 -10.99
C GLY A 724 22.55 37.46 -9.89
N GLN A 725 21.98 36.86 -8.82
CA GLN A 725 21.39 37.59 -7.69
C GLN A 725 22.39 37.86 -6.55
N PHE A 726 23.56 37.22 -6.59
CA PHE A 726 24.63 37.29 -5.59
C PHE A 726 25.95 37.65 -6.26
#